data_AF-A0A7K2BWI5-F1
#
_entry.id   AF-A0A7K2BWI5-F1
#
_cell.length_a   1.000
_cell.length_b   1.000
_cell.length_c   1.000
_cell.angle_alpha   90.00
_cell.angle_beta   90.00
_cell.angle_gamma   90.00
#
_symmetry.space_group_name_H-M   'P 1'
#
loop_
_entity.id
_entity.type
_entity.pdbx_description
1 polymer ?
#
loop_
_entity_poly.entity_id
_entity_poly.type
_entity_poly.pdbx_seq_one_letter_code
_entity_poly.pdbx_strand_id
1 'polypeptide(L)'
;MNAEELLSRLVARGVAQDVQPGSDIRRAVRFKHIEVAAAAEPAERHMRARWRARVRNSDISYLLIADDSENSGSVLALGPSTADEPIRSVDCTGLAAVIEEAAAFDGLYAVRHIGGEVVRLADGGMVVHGLLTRHTLESRLLGEPGFQVFAAQTLEGLRVDGDWRTVLNGLGYQIERLEPRGYLARFDGRPAAVVHPKADPRDFMRLDEAGRPAEGVLAADCRARGARYGILVCQNRYRLFDCDPSASAAEWLDLDAELLGEARRPYLALLAPSYLAEGRLAELQDDARAFGSRLRRRLDHTIRQEALPALAAGLQRWARRQGVDLDEDSERLELQRAALTLLFRLLFVLYAESSRFLPTDNATYKRRSLSTLVAEAHTTRERLSEASTSLWSNFATLVGALRTGNPAWGVPAYNGALFADSDFEGAELLESLELDDPNFANVLTAVGLDSESGTGVDYSSLEIGHLGHIYETLLSLQLVVADRPLRYDAATDRYVADSDNPDAGTGSLLWQTHAGGRKAGGVYYTPVSLVQHLVRQAVMPAFERHLDEVRGIAATDPVRAATRLLEFAVLDPACGSAHFLVQVTEQLAERTVEFLAATPLPAIKAALDRLRGQAAPGADATDVTLLRRLVLKHCVFGVDVSPMGAEVATLSLWLASFVPGLSLAYLGRNVVVGNSLIGVASAGTVVREGTFQETSLRLALDEASRAAARVAEIDDLTPGQVEDSRAADEEARVATEGLRRLFDLWTAEGFGVAGARVHAEEHGPDVIAGDNSENGQSLVDAAAVLASEHRFLHWPLEFPRVFSGERQGFDAVVGNPPWEEVTVEELSFYGLHQPGLHGMGVKERKVAIAELVEERPELPDQLRSERRRAEVERAALATGEYQSTKGDPDLHKYFCQRYRTLVRPEGAIGVVLPRSAFVTKGSEGFREWLYTEMTARRVDTLLNRGCWMFDSEPRYGVSLVVADRRQPESAYCVSLLGTAASAEAWEEQAASHGVPVEVSSLAEGWLTPRLRSQQEAELLTKLRAGPRFPMGPGGRWRCFAVAELHETADKRFWEKKQRGRPLWKGKSFDQYDPHGAAARPCPTSGRRSASRALVRTRSSPSPRRSPSASRRCSPRWTRRGWRLEMWLAPTTAAPLERAWSRPSCS
;
A
#
# COMPACT_ATOMS: atom_id res chain seq x y z
N MET A 1 44.56 -20.68 -0.30
CA MET A 1 44.08 -21.84 0.46
C MET A 1 43.13 -22.62 -0.42
N ASN A 2 43.32 -23.92 -0.62
CA ASN A 2 42.41 -24.80 -1.38
C ASN A 2 41.54 -25.67 -0.42
N ALA A 3 40.62 -26.48 -0.96
CA ALA A 3 39.70 -27.29 -0.17
C ALA A 3 40.41 -28.24 0.82
N GLU A 4 41.51 -28.89 0.41
CA GLU A 4 42.27 -29.80 1.27
C GLU A 4 43.06 -29.06 2.36
N GLU A 5 43.59 -27.89 2.05
CA GLU A 5 44.27 -27.02 3.01
C GLU A 5 43.30 -26.49 4.09
N LEU A 6 42.07 -26.15 3.70
CA LEU A 6 40.99 -25.82 4.64
C LEU A 6 40.73 -26.98 5.60
N LEU A 7 40.53 -28.19 5.09
CA LEU A 7 40.30 -29.37 5.93
C LEU A 7 41.51 -29.68 6.83
N SER A 8 42.73 -29.50 6.31
CA SER A 8 43.97 -29.65 7.08
C SER A 8 44.03 -28.69 8.27
N ARG A 9 43.61 -27.44 8.07
CA ARG A 9 43.55 -26.41 9.11
C ARG A 9 42.59 -26.81 10.23
N LEU A 10 41.40 -27.31 9.90
CA LEU A 10 40.41 -27.75 10.89
C LEU A 10 40.95 -28.89 11.77
N VAL A 11 41.64 -29.87 11.17
CA VAL A 11 42.28 -30.97 11.91
C VAL A 11 43.44 -30.46 12.76
N ALA A 12 44.30 -29.61 12.22
CA ALA A 12 45.45 -29.06 12.93
C ALA A 12 45.05 -28.23 14.17
N ARG A 13 43.89 -27.55 14.11
CA ARG A 13 43.30 -26.81 15.26
C ARG A 13 42.50 -27.69 16.22
N GLY A 14 42.40 -29.00 15.98
CA GLY A 14 41.65 -29.94 16.81
C GLY A 14 40.13 -29.78 16.73
N VAL A 15 39.62 -29.09 15.71
CA VAL A 15 38.19 -28.77 15.52
C VAL A 15 37.44 -29.97 14.94
N ALA A 16 38.08 -30.69 14.01
CA ALA A 16 37.53 -31.85 13.34
C ALA A 16 38.53 -33.01 13.30
N GLN A 17 38.06 -34.23 13.09
CA GLN A 17 38.88 -35.42 12.95
C GLN A 17 38.74 -35.98 11.53
N ASP A 18 39.83 -36.51 10.97
CA ASP A 18 39.78 -37.18 9.68
C ASP A 18 38.83 -38.40 9.75
N VAL A 19 38.00 -38.55 8.71
CA VAL A 19 37.14 -39.71 8.51
C VAL A 19 37.44 -40.34 7.16
N GLN A 20 37.12 -41.63 7.00
CA GLN A 20 37.38 -42.29 5.73
C GLN A 20 36.60 -41.60 4.59
N PRO A 21 37.29 -41.07 3.57
CA PRO A 21 36.63 -40.45 2.44
C PRO A 21 35.87 -41.49 1.62
N GLY A 22 34.67 -41.13 1.15
CA GLY A 22 33.92 -41.92 0.18
C GLY A 22 34.57 -41.93 -1.20
N SER A 23 33.97 -42.65 -2.16
CA SER A 23 34.44 -42.63 -3.55
C SER A 23 34.35 -41.23 -4.15
N ASP A 24 35.39 -40.82 -4.87
CA ASP A 24 35.54 -39.50 -5.50
C ASP A 24 35.57 -38.31 -4.51
N ILE A 25 35.91 -38.57 -3.25
CA ILE A 25 36.22 -37.57 -2.21
C ILE A 25 37.74 -37.59 -1.95
N ARG A 26 38.40 -36.43 -2.04
CA ARG A 26 39.84 -36.32 -1.80
C ARG A 26 40.18 -36.44 -0.32
N ARG A 27 39.39 -35.79 0.54
CA ARG A 27 39.52 -35.82 2.00
C ARG A 27 38.18 -35.53 2.66
N ALA A 28 37.93 -36.12 3.82
CA ALA A 28 36.76 -35.81 4.62
C ALA A 28 37.16 -35.69 6.10
N VAL A 29 36.58 -34.71 6.78
CA VAL A 29 36.74 -34.49 8.21
C VAL A 29 35.37 -34.43 8.85
N ARG A 30 35.27 -34.78 10.12
CA ARG A 30 34.02 -34.75 10.87
C ARG A 30 34.21 -34.07 12.20
N PHE A 31 33.24 -33.24 12.56
CA PHE A 31 33.08 -32.72 13.91
C PHE A 31 31.62 -32.93 14.32
N LYS A 32 31.41 -33.55 15.49
CA LYS A 32 30.07 -33.97 15.95
C LYS A 32 29.38 -34.84 14.87
N HIS A 33 28.18 -34.46 14.47
CA HIS A 33 27.35 -35.08 13.42
C HIS A 33 27.48 -34.40 12.04
N ILE A 34 28.42 -33.45 11.87
CA ILE A 34 28.67 -32.74 10.62
C ILE A 34 29.96 -33.26 9.98
N GLU A 35 29.86 -33.70 8.73
CA GLU A 35 31.01 -34.12 7.93
C GLU A 35 31.25 -33.10 6.81
N VAL A 36 32.50 -32.63 6.71
CA VAL A 36 32.95 -31.71 5.65
C VAL A 36 33.89 -32.46 4.74
N ALA A 37 33.61 -32.49 3.44
CA ALA A 37 34.35 -33.29 2.48
C ALA A 37 34.77 -32.48 1.26
N ALA A 38 35.98 -32.73 0.77
CA ALA A 38 36.52 -32.16 -0.45
C ALA A 38 36.23 -33.08 -1.65
N ALA A 39 35.37 -32.66 -2.57
CA ALA A 39 35.07 -33.39 -3.79
C ALA A 39 36.26 -33.39 -4.76
N ALA A 40 36.42 -34.47 -5.53
CA ALA A 40 37.47 -34.54 -6.55
C ALA A 40 37.20 -33.64 -7.76
N GLU A 41 35.93 -33.38 -8.07
CA GLU A 41 35.47 -32.65 -9.25
C GLU A 41 34.46 -31.56 -8.86
N PRO A 42 34.64 -30.30 -9.31
CA PRO A 42 33.77 -29.18 -8.95
C PRO A 42 32.45 -29.13 -9.73
N ALA A 43 32.21 -30.08 -10.64
CA ALA A 43 31.00 -30.12 -11.45
C ALA A 43 29.74 -30.33 -10.58
N GLU A 44 28.73 -29.46 -10.73
CA GLU A 44 27.49 -29.50 -9.91
C GLU A 44 26.83 -30.89 -9.89
N ARG A 45 26.67 -31.52 -11.06
CA ARG A 45 26.09 -32.87 -11.17
C ARG A 45 26.88 -33.89 -10.35
N HIS A 46 28.21 -33.77 -10.36
CA HIS A 46 29.10 -34.62 -9.59
C HIS A 46 28.90 -34.38 -8.09
N MET A 47 29.02 -33.12 -7.65
CA MET A 47 28.88 -32.73 -6.25
C MET A 47 27.54 -33.18 -5.65
N ARG A 48 26.41 -32.89 -6.33
CA ARG A 48 25.08 -33.31 -5.86
C ARG A 48 24.92 -34.83 -5.79
N ALA A 49 25.47 -35.57 -6.76
CA ALA A 49 25.43 -37.02 -6.74
C ALA A 49 26.20 -37.60 -5.56
N ARG A 50 27.39 -37.06 -5.25
CA ARG A 50 28.20 -37.47 -4.09
C ARG A 50 27.53 -37.13 -2.77
N TRP A 51 26.97 -35.93 -2.68
CA TRP A 51 26.21 -35.50 -1.51
C TRP A 51 25.07 -36.47 -1.21
N ARG A 52 24.22 -36.75 -2.21
CA ARG A 52 23.10 -37.69 -2.06
C ARG A 52 23.57 -39.10 -1.71
N ALA A 53 24.64 -39.59 -2.36
CA ALA A 53 25.19 -40.91 -2.08
C ALA A 53 25.67 -41.05 -0.62
N ARG A 54 26.21 -39.96 -0.05
CA ARG A 54 26.68 -39.96 1.34
C ARG A 54 25.54 -39.95 2.35
N VAL A 55 24.51 -39.13 2.12
CA VAL A 55 23.41 -38.89 3.09
C VAL A 55 22.30 -39.95 3.03
N ARG A 56 22.13 -40.67 1.91
CA ARG A 56 20.99 -41.59 1.65
C ARG A 56 20.68 -42.62 2.76
N ASN A 57 21.65 -42.95 3.63
CA ASN A 57 21.49 -43.90 4.74
C ASN A 57 22.26 -43.46 6.01
N SER A 58 22.37 -42.16 6.29
CA SER A 58 23.09 -41.70 7.49
C SER A 58 22.50 -40.44 8.11
N ASP A 59 22.47 -40.38 9.44
CA ASP A 59 21.99 -39.23 10.23
C ASP A 59 23.02 -38.09 10.32
N ILE A 60 23.93 -37.98 9.34
CA ILE A 60 24.96 -36.95 9.31
C ILE A 60 24.53 -35.79 8.41
N SER A 61 24.84 -34.57 8.85
CA SER A 61 24.79 -33.41 7.98
C SER A 61 26.09 -33.29 7.21
N TYR A 62 26.02 -32.93 5.93
CA TYR A 62 27.15 -33.09 5.01
C TYR A 62 27.41 -31.79 4.27
N LEU A 63 28.59 -31.19 4.48
CA LEU A 63 29.06 -30.03 3.72
C LEU A 63 30.09 -30.51 2.69
N LEU A 64 29.73 -30.46 1.41
CA LEU A 64 30.62 -30.85 0.33
C LEU A 64 31.24 -29.59 -0.28
N ILE A 65 32.58 -29.52 -0.29
CA ILE A 65 33.33 -28.42 -0.87
C ILE A 65 34.16 -28.89 -2.07
N ALA A 66 34.39 -28.02 -3.05
CA ALA A 66 35.30 -28.26 -4.18
C ALA A 66 36.08 -26.99 -4.49
N ASP A 67 37.29 -27.11 -5.04
CA ASP A 67 38.07 -25.93 -5.43
C ASP A 67 37.31 -25.12 -6.50
N ASP A 68 37.18 -23.81 -6.29
CA ASP A 68 36.60 -22.92 -7.30
C ASP A 68 37.69 -22.55 -8.33
N SER A 69 37.53 -23.05 -9.56
CA SER A 69 38.47 -22.78 -10.65
C SER A 69 38.45 -21.34 -11.15
N GLU A 70 37.37 -20.60 -10.88
CA GLU A 70 37.21 -19.21 -11.33
C GLU A 70 37.77 -18.21 -10.30
N ASN A 71 37.78 -18.56 -9.01
CA ASN A 71 38.19 -17.68 -7.91
C ASN A 71 39.28 -18.30 -7.02
N SER A 72 40.53 -17.86 -7.20
CA SER A 72 41.66 -18.35 -6.40
C SER A 72 41.45 -18.06 -4.91
N GLY A 73 41.63 -19.08 -4.07
CA GLY A 73 41.43 -18.98 -2.61
C GLY A 73 39.98 -19.20 -2.15
N SER A 74 39.06 -19.50 -3.07
CA SER A 74 37.66 -19.82 -2.78
C SER A 74 37.34 -21.29 -3.06
N VAL A 75 36.24 -21.77 -2.47
CA VAL A 75 35.66 -23.09 -2.72
C VAL A 75 34.18 -22.98 -3.06
N LEU A 76 33.72 -23.87 -3.93
CA LEU A 76 32.31 -24.14 -4.13
C LEU A 76 31.79 -24.98 -2.96
N ALA A 77 30.82 -24.49 -2.20
CA ALA A 77 30.21 -25.16 -1.07
C ALA A 77 28.78 -25.63 -1.39
N LEU A 78 28.45 -26.88 -1.03
CA LEU A 78 27.13 -27.52 -1.17
C LEU A 78 26.69 -28.15 0.16
N GLY A 79 25.48 -27.81 0.62
CA GLY A 79 24.98 -28.20 1.94
C GLY A 79 25.34 -27.16 3.02
N PRO A 80 25.06 -27.42 4.30
CA PRO A 80 25.01 -28.75 4.91
C PRO A 80 23.63 -29.40 5.07
N SER A 81 22.53 -28.71 4.77
CA SER A 81 21.18 -29.19 5.13
C SER A 81 20.56 -30.09 4.06
N THR A 82 20.70 -29.76 2.77
CA THR A 82 20.20 -30.61 1.68
C THR A 82 21.10 -30.57 0.43
N ALA A 83 21.09 -31.67 -0.33
CA ALA A 83 21.75 -31.80 -1.63
C ALA A 83 21.19 -30.84 -2.69
N ASP A 84 20.05 -30.21 -2.40
CA ASP A 84 19.31 -29.31 -3.29
C ASP A 84 19.66 -27.83 -3.02
N GLU A 85 20.49 -27.54 -2.02
CA GLU A 85 20.96 -26.18 -1.75
C GLU A 85 21.73 -25.60 -2.96
N PRO A 86 21.70 -24.27 -3.15
CA PRO A 86 22.56 -23.60 -4.13
C PRO A 86 24.03 -23.89 -3.85
N ILE A 87 24.81 -24.22 -4.88
CA ILE A 87 26.27 -24.28 -4.77
C ILE A 87 26.80 -22.85 -4.77
N ARG A 88 27.56 -22.49 -3.73
CA ARG A 88 28.02 -21.11 -3.51
C ARG A 88 29.54 -21.04 -3.51
N SER A 89 30.11 -20.07 -4.21
CA SER A 89 31.54 -19.76 -4.08
C SER A 89 31.77 -18.97 -2.80
N VAL A 90 32.67 -19.44 -1.94
CA VAL A 90 32.98 -18.83 -0.65
C VAL A 90 34.48 -18.84 -0.39
N ASP A 91 34.99 -17.78 0.27
CA ASP A 91 36.39 -17.72 0.67
C ASP A 91 36.74 -18.85 1.66
N CYS A 92 37.85 -19.53 1.41
CA CYS A 92 38.31 -20.65 2.22
C CYS A 92 38.60 -20.25 3.67
N THR A 93 39.13 -19.06 3.90
CA THR A 93 39.53 -18.58 5.23
C THR A 93 38.31 -18.29 6.08
N GLY A 94 37.32 -17.62 5.50
CA GLY A 94 36.02 -17.37 6.09
C GLY A 94 35.27 -18.67 6.39
N LEU A 95 35.20 -19.60 5.43
CA LEU A 95 34.52 -20.88 5.65
C LEU A 95 35.17 -21.72 6.76
N ALA A 96 36.52 -21.71 6.85
CA ALA A 96 37.23 -22.37 7.94
C ALA A 96 36.83 -21.77 9.30
N ALA A 97 36.80 -20.44 9.43
CA ALA A 97 36.42 -19.75 10.66
C ALA A 97 34.98 -20.07 11.09
N VAL A 98 34.04 -20.09 10.14
CA VAL A 98 32.64 -20.49 10.37
C VAL A 98 32.54 -21.92 10.91
N ILE A 99 33.31 -22.86 10.36
CA ILE A 99 33.30 -24.25 10.84
C ILE A 99 33.93 -24.36 12.24
N GLU A 100 35.01 -23.60 12.49
CA GLU A 100 35.66 -23.51 13.81
C GLU A 100 34.68 -22.99 14.88
N GLU A 101 33.89 -21.96 14.55
CA GLU A 101 32.84 -21.43 15.41
C GLU A 101 31.70 -22.44 15.60
N ALA A 102 31.23 -23.06 14.50
CA ALA A 102 30.15 -24.03 14.51
C ALA A 102 30.44 -25.25 15.41
N ALA A 103 31.71 -25.60 15.60
CA ALA A 103 32.10 -26.69 16.48
C ALA A 103 31.71 -26.45 17.95
N ALA A 104 31.48 -25.20 18.38
CA ALA A 104 30.97 -24.89 19.71
C ALA A 104 29.45 -25.15 19.87
N PHE A 105 28.68 -25.25 18.77
CA PHE A 105 27.21 -25.32 18.82
C PHE A 105 26.64 -26.75 18.85
N ASP A 106 25.43 -26.88 19.36
CA ASP A 106 24.65 -28.12 19.25
C ASP A 106 24.40 -28.50 17.79
N GLY A 107 24.11 -29.78 17.56
CA GLY A 107 24.15 -30.35 16.24
C GLY A 107 23.31 -29.62 15.19
N LEU A 108 21.98 -29.62 15.36
CA LEU A 108 21.05 -28.94 14.46
C LEU A 108 21.41 -27.46 14.25
N TYR A 109 21.92 -26.81 15.30
CA TYR A 109 22.30 -25.40 15.26
C TYR A 109 23.58 -25.15 14.47
N ALA A 110 24.58 -26.01 14.60
CA ALA A 110 25.82 -25.92 13.83
C ALA A 110 25.54 -26.03 12.33
N VAL A 111 24.63 -26.92 11.93
CA VAL A 111 24.19 -27.08 10.52
C VAL A 111 23.56 -25.80 9.98
N ARG A 112 22.59 -25.24 10.72
CA ARG A 112 21.92 -23.99 10.33
C ARG A 112 22.87 -22.79 10.29
N HIS A 113 23.77 -22.69 11.26
CA HIS A 113 24.76 -21.61 11.31
C HIS A 113 25.68 -21.65 10.09
N ILE A 114 26.24 -22.83 9.77
CA ILE A 114 27.09 -22.99 8.58
C ILE A 114 26.30 -22.65 7.30
N GLY A 115 25.07 -23.14 7.17
CA GLY A 115 24.22 -22.81 6.01
C GLY A 115 24.01 -21.30 5.84
N GLY A 116 23.70 -20.57 6.92
CA GLY A 116 23.51 -19.11 6.86
C GLY A 116 24.80 -18.34 6.58
N GLU A 117 25.90 -18.72 7.22
CA GLU A 117 27.18 -18.04 7.03
C GLU A 117 27.79 -18.32 5.64
N VAL A 118 27.53 -19.47 5.03
CA VAL A 118 27.91 -19.75 3.63
C VAL A 118 27.21 -18.80 2.66
N VAL A 119 25.93 -18.45 2.89
CA VAL A 119 25.23 -17.43 2.10
C VAL A 119 25.93 -16.08 2.23
N ARG A 120 26.21 -15.67 3.46
CA ARG A 120 26.85 -14.39 3.76
C ARG A 120 28.28 -14.27 3.19
N LEU A 121 29.07 -15.35 3.30
CA LEU A 121 30.41 -15.41 2.73
C LEU A 121 30.37 -15.28 1.20
N ALA A 122 29.36 -15.87 0.55
CA ALA A 122 29.17 -15.74 -0.89
C ALA A 122 28.84 -14.29 -1.32
N ASP A 123 28.21 -13.53 -0.42
CA ASP A 123 27.92 -12.11 -0.60
C ASP A 123 29.11 -11.19 -0.24
N GLY A 124 30.30 -11.72 0.05
CA GLY A 124 31.51 -10.93 0.22
C GLY A 124 31.44 -9.91 1.36
N GLY A 125 30.78 -10.28 2.47
CA GLY A 125 30.76 -9.48 3.71
C GLY A 125 29.77 -8.31 3.73
N MET A 126 28.90 -8.16 2.72
CA MET A 126 27.88 -7.11 2.68
C MET A 126 26.49 -7.71 2.44
N VAL A 127 25.53 -7.38 3.31
CA VAL A 127 24.11 -7.74 3.09
C VAL A 127 23.26 -6.50 3.25
N VAL A 128 22.40 -6.23 2.28
CA VAL A 128 21.56 -5.03 2.23
C VAL A 128 20.12 -5.48 2.33
N HIS A 129 19.39 -4.94 3.30
CA HIS A 129 17.98 -5.26 3.51
C HIS A 129 17.19 -3.97 3.68
N GLY A 130 16.79 -3.34 2.58
CA GLY A 130 15.88 -2.18 2.54
C GLY A 130 16.43 -0.84 3.03
N LEU A 131 17.45 -0.80 3.91
CA LEU A 131 18.03 0.48 4.38
C LEU A 131 18.57 1.33 3.24
N LEU A 132 19.12 0.66 2.23
CA LEU A 132 19.51 1.16 0.92
C LEU A 132 19.17 0.05 -0.09
N THR A 133 19.39 0.31 -1.38
CA THR A 133 19.29 -0.74 -2.41
C THR A 133 20.66 -1.13 -2.90
N ARG A 134 20.77 -2.34 -3.44
CA ARG A 134 22.01 -2.81 -4.06
C ARG A 134 22.41 -1.93 -5.23
N HIS A 135 21.44 -1.47 -6.02
CA HIS A 135 21.67 -0.49 -7.08
C HIS A 135 22.25 0.83 -6.52
N THR A 136 21.70 1.36 -5.42
CA THR A 136 22.22 2.56 -4.77
C THR A 136 23.68 2.39 -4.36
N LEU A 137 24.05 1.24 -3.80
CA LEU A 137 25.43 0.98 -3.37
C LEU A 137 26.38 0.70 -4.55
N GLU A 138 26.05 -0.30 -5.38
CA GLU A 138 26.97 -0.80 -6.40
C GLU A 138 27.01 0.09 -7.66
N SER A 139 25.88 0.65 -8.08
CA SER A 139 25.80 1.42 -9.33
C SER A 139 25.92 2.93 -9.11
N ARG A 140 25.39 3.46 -8.00
CA ARG A 140 25.38 4.90 -7.73
C ARG A 140 26.56 5.31 -6.84
N LEU A 141 26.66 4.76 -5.63
CA LEU A 141 27.63 5.20 -4.64
C LEU A 141 29.07 4.86 -5.05
N LEU A 142 29.36 3.60 -5.44
CA LEU A 142 30.70 3.27 -5.95
C LEU A 142 31.02 3.94 -7.28
N GLY A 143 30.00 4.27 -8.09
CA GLY A 143 30.14 5.01 -9.33
C GLY A 143 30.46 6.50 -9.12
N GLU A 144 30.27 7.03 -7.91
CA GLU A 144 30.54 8.43 -7.58
C GLU A 144 32.03 8.64 -7.27
N PRO A 145 32.77 9.42 -8.08
CA PRO A 145 34.19 9.67 -7.83
C PRO A 145 34.46 10.34 -6.47
N GLY A 146 33.52 11.17 -6.01
CA GLY A 146 33.58 11.83 -4.71
C GLY A 146 33.60 10.85 -3.54
N PHE A 147 32.73 9.84 -3.57
CA PHE A 147 32.68 8.80 -2.54
C PHE A 147 33.97 7.97 -2.50
N GLN A 148 34.51 7.59 -3.65
CA GLN A 148 35.75 6.79 -3.71
C GLN A 148 36.92 7.53 -3.05
N VAL A 149 37.08 8.83 -3.36
CA VAL A 149 38.13 9.67 -2.74
C VAL A 149 37.90 9.81 -1.24
N PHE A 150 36.66 10.10 -0.83
CA PHE A 150 36.30 10.20 0.57
C PHE A 150 36.56 8.90 1.35
N ALA A 151 36.16 7.76 0.80
CA ALA A 151 36.34 6.46 1.43
C ALA A 151 37.83 6.10 1.53
N ALA A 152 38.62 6.35 0.49
CA ALA A 152 40.07 6.13 0.52
C ALA A 152 40.75 6.94 1.64
N GLN A 153 40.39 8.22 1.81
CA GLN A 153 40.91 9.08 2.86
C GLN A 153 40.44 8.66 4.26
N THR A 154 39.16 8.31 4.39
CA THR A 154 38.54 7.95 5.68
C THR A 154 39.05 6.62 6.20
N LEU A 155 39.33 5.68 5.30
CA LEU A 155 39.78 4.33 5.63
C LEU A 155 41.31 4.19 5.62
N GLU A 156 42.06 5.27 5.33
CA GLU A 156 43.52 5.27 5.30
C GLU A 156 44.09 4.91 6.67
N GLY A 157 44.84 3.82 6.76
CA GLY A 157 45.41 3.33 8.01
C GLY A 157 44.42 2.71 8.99
N LEU A 158 43.14 2.55 8.61
CA LEU A 158 42.12 1.92 9.46
C LEU A 158 42.43 0.44 9.68
N ARG A 159 42.56 0.07 10.95
CA ARG A 159 42.76 -1.31 11.40
C ARG A 159 41.43 -2.02 11.60
N VAL A 160 41.25 -3.13 10.90
CA VAL A 160 40.06 -4.00 10.98
C VAL A 160 40.31 -5.30 11.74
N ASP A 161 41.53 -5.51 12.24
CA ASP A 161 41.98 -6.72 12.95
C ASP A 161 41.71 -6.69 14.46
N GLY A 162 40.92 -5.71 14.94
CA GLY A 162 40.63 -5.50 16.37
C GLY A 162 39.16 -5.71 16.72
N ASP A 163 38.79 -5.39 17.96
CA ASP A 163 37.38 -5.33 18.40
C ASP A 163 36.62 -4.22 17.67
N TRP A 164 35.27 -4.27 17.63
CA TRP A 164 34.44 -3.29 16.90
C TRP A 164 34.72 -1.83 17.27
N ARG A 165 35.15 -1.60 18.53
CA ARG A 165 35.56 -0.30 19.03
C ARG A 165 36.76 0.27 18.29
N THR A 166 37.67 -0.59 17.83
CA THR A 166 38.87 -0.21 17.07
C THR A 166 38.48 0.48 15.78
N VAL A 167 37.51 -0.08 15.05
CA VAL A 167 36.99 0.48 13.80
C VAL A 167 36.25 1.79 14.08
N LEU A 168 35.30 1.82 15.02
CA LEU A 168 34.54 3.04 15.30
C LEU A 168 35.42 4.18 15.86
N ASN A 169 36.39 3.88 16.73
CA ASN A 169 37.35 4.88 17.19
C ASN A 169 38.25 5.36 16.04
N GLY A 170 38.68 4.44 15.15
CA GLY A 170 39.46 4.77 13.96
C GLY A 170 38.71 5.65 12.96
N LEU A 171 37.38 5.51 12.88
CA LEU A 171 36.50 6.39 12.10
C LEU A 171 36.24 7.75 12.78
N GLY A 172 36.72 7.96 14.00
CA GLY A 172 36.65 9.25 14.71
C GLY A 172 35.59 9.36 15.80
N TYR A 173 34.96 8.26 16.22
CA TYR A 173 33.99 8.30 17.32
C TYR A 173 34.63 8.25 18.70
N GLN A 174 33.98 8.91 19.67
CA GLN A 174 34.20 8.71 21.10
C GLN A 174 33.14 7.74 21.64
N ILE A 175 33.56 6.60 22.18
CA ILE A 175 32.64 5.55 22.67
C ILE A 175 32.46 5.68 24.19
N GLU A 176 31.23 5.94 24.63
CA GLU A 176 30.84 6.02 26.04
C GLU A 176 29.96 4.82 26.42
N ARG A 177 30.13 4.26 27.62
CA ARG A 177 29.27 3.18 28.10
C ARG A 177 27.90 3.75 28.50
N LEU A 178 26.82 3.10 28.07
CA LEU A 178 25.45 3.44 28.47
C LEU A 178 24.96 2.50 29.57
N GLU A 179 24.29 3.07 30.57
CA GLU A 179 23.55 2.33 31.60
C GLU A 179 22.05 2.31 31.22
N PRO A 180 21.36 1.15 31.34
CA PRO A 180 21.85 -0.12 31.89
C PRO A 180 22.60 -1.01 30.88
N ARG A 181 22.62 -0.66 29.59
CA ARG A 181 23.21 -1.47 28.51
C ARG A 181 23.68 -0.61 27.34
N GLY A 182 24.57 -1.19 26.53
CA GLY A 182 25.01 -0.59 25.27
C GLY A 182 26.11 0.47 25.42
N TYR A 183 26.39 1.14 24.31
CA TYR A 183 27.38 2.21 24.19
C TYR A 183 26.82 3.33 23.33
N LEU A 184 27.29 4.56 23.54
CA LEU A 184 26.98 5.72 22.72
C LEU A 184 28.23 6.12 21.96
N ALA A 185 28.13 6.13 20.63
CA ALA A 185 29.14 6.71 19.76
C ALA A 185 28.84 8.21 19.60
N ARG A 186 29.79 9.05 20.01
CA ARG A 186 29.71 10.51 19.85
C ARG A 186 30.70 11.02 18.83
N PHE A 187 30.29 12.07 18.13
CA PHE A 187 31.15 12.87 17.27
C PHE A 187 30.93 14.34 17.61
N ASP A 188 32.01 15.10 17.84
CA ASP A 188 31.96 16.50 18.29
C ASP A 188 31.00 16.76 19.47
N GLY A 189 30.99 15.82 20.43
CA GLY A 189 30.14 15.88 21.62
C GLY A 189 28.65 15.57 21.36
N ARG A 190 28.22 15.34 20.13
CA ARG A 190 26.83 14.97 19.77
C ARG A 190 26.66 13.46 19.66
N PRO A 191 25.50 12.90 20.07
CA PRO A 191 25.19 11.49 19.87
C PRO A 191 25.03 11.20 18.37
N ALA A 192 25.81 10.25 17.85
CA ALA A 192 25.75 9.83 16.44
C ALA A 192 25.01 8.49 16.30
N ALA A 193 25.40 7.50 17.10
CA ALA A 193 24.77 6.18 17.09
C ALA A 193 24.78 5.51 18.46
N VAL A 194 23.76 4.68 18.75
CA VAL A 194 23.79 3.73 19.87
C VAL A 194 24.31 2.38 19.39
N VAL A 195 25.19 1.75 20.15
CA VAL A 195 25.85 0.49 19.79
C VAL A 195 25.54 -0.59 20.82
N HIS A 196 24.92 -1.68 20.40
CA HIS A 196 24.65 -2.85 21.23
C HIS A 196 25.54 -4.03 20.80
N PRO A 197 26.57 -4.37 21.59
CA PRO A 197 27.38 -5.55 21.31
C PRO A 197 26.60 -6.82 21.64
N LYS A 198 26.76 -7.81 20.77
CA LYS A 198 26.23 -9.16 20.92
C LYS A 198 27.37 -10.16 20.95
N ALA A 199 27.18 -11.22 21.74
CA ALA A 199 28.15 -12.30 21.83
C ALA A 199 28.19 -13.12 20.54
N ASP A 200 27.06 -13.17 19.83
CA ASP A 200 26.87 -13.98 18.64
C ASP A 200 26.09 -13.20 17.57
N PRO A 201 26.46 -13.29 16.28
CA PRO A 201 25.72 -12.61 15.21
C PRO A 201 24.25 -13.05 15.10
N ARG A 202 23.90 -14.26 15.56
CA ARG A 202 22.51 -14.78 15.60
C ARG A 202 21.61 -13.96 16.50
N ASP A 203 22.16 -13.33 17.53
CA ASP A 203 21.41 -12.48 18.46
C ASP A 203 21.01 -11.13 17.82
N PHE A 204 21.42 -10.89 16.58
CA PHE A 204 20.89 -9.76 15.81
C PHE A 204 19.41 -9.97 15.51
N MET A 205 18.96 -11.22 15.34
CA MET A 205 17.66 -11.59 14.75
C MET A 205 16.78 -12.44 15.67
N ARG A 206 17.09 -12.48 16.96
CA ARG A 206 16.38 -13.32 17.94
C ARG A 206 15.88 -12.48 19.09
N LEU A 207 14.65 -12.77 19.49
CA LEU A 207 14.17 -12.48 20.83
C LEU A 207 15.15 -13.07 21.86
N ASP A 208 15.57 -12.25 22.82
CA ASP A 208 16.41 -12.71 23.93
C ASP A 208 15.68 -13.77 24.80
N GLU A 209 16.36 -14.30 25.81
CA GLU A 209 15.73 -15.29 26.73
C GLU A 209 14.45 -14.75 27.38
N ALA A 210 14.40 -13.44 27.62
CA ALA A 210 13.24 -12.75 28.17
C ALA A 210 12.16 -12.47 27.11
N GLY A 211 12.37 -12.73 25.81
CA GLY A 211 11.39 -12.54 24.75
C GLY A 211 11.43 -11.16 24.09
N ARG A 212 12.54 -10.42 24.18
CA ARG A 212 12.68 -9.05 23.67
C ARG A 212 13.50 -8.99 22.37
N PRO A 213 13.04 -8.29 21.33
CA PRO A 213 13.79 -8.14 20.07
C PRO A 213 14.96 -7.18 20.22
N ALA A 214 16.08 -7.49 19.56
CA ALA A 214 17.33 -6.75 19.70
C ALA A 214 17.24 -5.34 19.08
N GLU A 215 16.62 -5.25 17.91
CA GLU A 215 16.34 -4.04 17.14
C GLU A 215 15.33 -3.14 17.86
N GLY A 216 14.27 -3.69 18.46
CA GLY A 216 13.30 -2.91 19.22
C GLY A 216 13.92 -2.28 20.47
N VAL A 217 14.78 -3.03 21.16
CA VAL A 217 15.57 -2.52 22.30
C VAL A 217 16.54 -1.43 21.86
N LEU A 218 17.25 -1.63 20.74
CA LEU A 218 18.18 -0.66 20.18
C LEU A 218 17.47 0.65 19.79
N ALA A 219 16.35 0.57 19.08
CA ALA A 219 15.57 1.73 18.67
C ALA A 219 15.00 2.54 19.86
N ALA A 220 14.58 1.85 20.92
CA ALA A 220 14.17 2.50 22.17
C ALA A 220 15.34 3.28 22.81
N ASP A 221 16.53 2.68 22.87
CA ASP A 221 17.72 3.30 23.44
C ASP A 221 18.23 4.46 22.55
N CYS A 222 18.17 4.35 21.21
CA CYS A 222 18.45 5.44 20.27
C CYS A 222 17.59 6.67 20.54
N ARG A 223 16.26 6.48 20.61
CA ARG A 223 15.29 7.56 20.89
C ARG A 223 15.53 8.23 22.24
N ALA A 224 15.81 7.44 23.28
CA ALA A 224 16.10 7.95 24.62
C ALA A 224 17.39 8.82 24.66
N ARG A 225 18.31 8.63 23.72
CA ARG A 225 19.60 9.35 23.67
C ARG A 225 19.67 10.40 22.56
N GLY A 226 18.64 10.53 21.73
CA GLY A 226 18.62 11.44 20.59
C GLY A 226 19.61 11.08 19.48
N ALA A 227 19.96 9.79 19.36
CA ALA A 227 20.74 9.27 18.24
C ALA A 227 19.77 8.77 17.17
N ARG A 228 20.01 9.12 15.89
CA ARG A 228 19.19 8.62 14.78
C ARG A 228 19.50 7.16 14.45
N TYR A 229 20.77 6.77 14.49
CA TYR A 229 21.21 5.46 14.04
C TYR A 229 21.50 4.50 15.20
N GLY A 230 21.21 3.23 14.98
CA GLY A 230 21.56 2.14 15.88
C GLY A 230 22.47 1.14 15.20
N ILE A 231 23.43 0.56 15.93
CA ILE A 231 24.34 -0.46 15.41
C ILE A 231 24.33 -1.68 16.33
N LEU A 232 23.97 -2.85 15.80
CA LEU A 232 24.30 -4.12 16.44
C LEU A 232 25.69 -4.55 15.99
N VAL A 233 26.55 -4.88 16.94
CA VAL A 233 27.93 -5.29 16.64
C VAL A 233 28.23 -6.66 17.21
N CYS A 234 28.93 -7.47 16.42
CA CYS A 234 29.49 -8.74 16.88
C CYS A 234 30.84 -8.92 16.20
N GLN A 235 31.92 -8.94 16.99
CA GLN A 235 33.30 -8.94 16.46
C GLN A 235 33.51 -7.78 15.46
N ASN A 236 33.72 -8.08 14.17
CA ASN A 236 33.90 -7.09 13.08
C ASN A 236 32.69 -6.95 12.16
N ARG A 237 31.53 -7.45 12.58
CA ARG A 237 30.26 -7.28 11.89
C ARG A 237 29.48 -6.13 12.49
N TYR A 238 28.97 -5.27 11.61
CA TYR A 238 28.17 -4.08 11.94
C TYR A 238 26.84 -4.17 11.21
N ARG A 239 25.75 -4.28 11.96
CA ARG A 239 24.40 -4.13 11.43
C ARG A 239 23.88 -2.75 11.76
N LEU A 240 23.79 -1.90 10.75
CA LEU A 240 23.31 -0.53 10.85
C LEU A 240 21.80 -0.47 10.65
N PHE A 241 21.12 0.29 11.50
CA PHE A 241 19.69 0.59 11.44
C PHE A 241 19.47 2.11 11.47
N ASP A 242 18.47 2.59 10.73
CA ASP A 242 17.87 3.90 10.97
C ASP A 242 16.78 3.74 12.04
N CYS A 243 16.97 4.35 13.20
CA CYS A 243 16.05 4.30 14.32
C CYS A 243 15.19 5.58 14.42
N ASP A 244 15.15 6.39 13.37
CA ASP A 244 14.16 7.45 13.24
C ASP A 244 12.73 6.86 13.33
N PRO A 245 11.78 7.51 14.02
CA PRO A 245 10.40 7.02 14.10
C PRO A 245 9.68 6.83 12.76
N SER A 246 10.19 7.40 11.67
CA SER A 246 9.68 7.20 10.32
C SER A 246 10.34 6.06 9.54
N ALA A 247 11.41 5.44 10.08
CA ALA A 247 12.15 4.37 9.44
C ALA A 247 11.67 2.98 9.92
N SER A 248 11.74 1.99 9.04
CA SER A 248 11.35 0.61 9.34
C SER A 248 12.45 -0.13 10.10
N ALA A 249 12.10 -0.75 11.23
CA ALA A 249 13.04 -1.58 12.00
C ALA A 249 13.46 -2.88 11.27
N ALA A 250 12.77 -3.24 10.17
CA ALA A 250 13.19 -4.33 9.30
C ALA A 250 14.26 -3.90 8.29
N GLU A 251 14.55 -2.61 8.17
CA GLU A 251 15.54 -2.09 7.23
C GLU A 251 16.92 -1.99 7.89
N TRP A 252 17.90 -2.68 7.32
CA TRP A 252 19.26 -2.67 7.83
C TRP A 252 20.32 -2.90 6.74
N LEU A 253 21.55 -2.52 7.08
CA LEU A 253 22.75 -2.76 6.28
C LEU A 253 23.78 -3.49 7.13
N ASP A 254 24.21 -4.66 6.66
CA ASP A 254 25.30 -5.42 7.26
C ASP A 254 26.60 -5.18 6.51
N LEU A 255 27.64 -4.86 7.29
CA LEU A 255 29.02 -4.76 6.84
C LEU A 255 29.91 -5.59 7.75
N ASP A 256 30.69 -6.49 7.16
CA ASP A 256 31.73 -7.24 7.84
C ASP A 256 33.10 -6.69 7.44
N ALA A 257 33.76 -6.00 8.36
CA ALA A 257 34.99 -5.29 8.06
C ALA A 257 36.17 -6.18 7.65
N GLU A 258 36.15 -7.48 8.03
CA GLU A 258 37.19 -8.42 7.65
C GLU A 258 36.91 -9.08 6.30
N LEU A 259 35.64 -9.34 5.98
CA LEU A 259 35.25 -10.05 4.75
C LEU A 259 35.02 -9.14 3.54
N LEU A 260 34.91 -7.82 3.74
CA LEU A 260 34.85 -6.87 2.64
C LEU A 260 36.19 -6.83 1.87
N GLY A 261 36.23 -7.47 0.70
CA GLY A 261 37.37 -7.41 -0.22
C GLY A 261 37.65 -6.00 -0.73
N GLU A 262 38.79 -5.79 -1.41
CA GLU A 262 39.27 -4.45 -1.82
C GLU A 262 38.22 -3.61 -2.57
N ALA A 263 37.45 -4.22 -3.46
CA ALA A 263 36.41 -3.54 -4.24
C ALA A 263 35.22 -3.04 -3.40
N ARG A 264 34.96 -3.65 -2.24
CA ARG A 264 33.81 -3.35 -1.37
C ARG A 264 34.20 -2.72 -0.04
N ARG A 265 35.50 -2.71 0.30
CA ARG A 265 36.06 -2.02 1.46
C ARG A 265 35.60 -0.55 1.60
N PRO A 266 35.43 0.23 0.50
CA PRO A 266 34.90 1.60 0.60
C PRO A 266 33.58 1.73 1.36
N TYR A 267 32.72 0.71 1.36
CA TYR A 267 31.43 0.77 2.07
C TYR A 267 31.55 0.90 3.59
N LEU A 268 32.69 0.54 4.20
CA LEU A 268 32.93 0.82 5.62
C LEU A 268 32.88 2.32 5.95
N ALA A 269 33.15 3.18 4.97
CA ALA A 269 33.06 4.63 5.14
C ALA A 269 31.63 5.13 5.39
N LEU A 270 30.60 4.30 5.13
CA LEU A 270 29.21 4.61 5.51
C LEU A 270 28.99 4.66 7.02
N LEU A 271 29.86 4.02 7.81
CA LEU A 271 29.82 4.11 9.27
C LEU A 271 30.46 5.40 9.79
N ALA A 272 31.14 6.19 8.95
CA ALA A 272 31.88 7.38 9.37
C ALA A 272 30.94 8.51 9.86
N PRO A 273 31.44 9.43 10.71
CA PRO A 273 30.63 10.53 11.24
C PRO A 273 29.96 11.41 10.18
N SER A 274 30.60 11.63 9.03
CA SER A 274 30.00 12.41 7.94
C SER A 274 28.73 11.76 7.36
N TYR A 275 28.58 10.45 7.48
CA TYR A 275 27.37 9.74 7.05
C TYR A 275 26.32 9.67 8.17
N LEU A 276 26.72 9.26 9.38
CA LEU A 276 25.76 9.04 10.47
C LEU A 276 25.45 10.30 11.27
N ALA A 277 26.45 11.12 11.62
CA ALA A 277 26.27 12.31 12.47
C ALA A 277 25.91 13.57 11.67
N GLU A 278 26.46 13.71 10.46
CA GLU A 278 26.24 14.88 9.59
C GLU A 278 25.09 14.69 8.59
N GLY A 279 24.51 13.49 8.49
CA GLY A 279 23.26 13.24 7.77
C GLY A 279 23.39 12.81 6.31
N ARG A 280 24.60 12.59 5.76
CA ARG A 280 24.74 12.14 4.36
C ARG A 280 24.11 10.77 4.09
N LEU A 281 23.98 9.90 5.10
CA LEU A 281 23.26 8.64 4.92
C LEU A 281 21.76 8.89 4.72
N ALA A 282 21.16 9.82 5.44
CA ALA A 282 19.76 10.21 5.25
C ALA A 282 19.52 10.79 3.85
N GLU A 283 20.43 11.64 3.36
CA GLU A 283 20.39 12.15 1.98
C GLU A 283 20.46 11.02 0.96
N LEU A 284 21.33 10.03 1.17
CA LEU A 284 21.45 8.86 0.30
C LEU A 284 20.17 8.00 0.31
N GLN A 285 19.51 7.86 1.47
CA GLN A 285 18.23 7.17 1.60
C GLN A 285 17.10 7.92 0.86
N ASP A 286 17.05 9.25 0.97
CA ASP A 286 16.09 10.09 0.24
C ASP A 286 16.29 9.98 -1.28
N ASP A 287 17.55 10.00 -1.74
CA ASP A 287 17.89 9.81 -3.14
C ASP A 287 17.49 8.42 -3.67
N ALA A 288 17.66 7.37 -2.86
CA ALA A 288 17.23 6.01 -3.18
C ALA A 288 15.71 5.91 -3.33
N ARG A 289 14.94 6.49 -2.39
CA ARG A 289 13.48 6.57 -2.48
C ARG A 289 13.02 7.33 -3.73
N ALA A 290 13.63 8.48 -4.00
CA ALA A 290 13.33 9.28 -5.18
C ALA A 290 13.66 8.53 -6.49
N PHE A 291 14.70 7.69 -6.49
CA PHE A 291 15.01 6.81 -7.62
C PHE A 291 13.90 5.78 -7.84
N GLY A 292 13.43 5.09 -6.78
CA GLY A 292 12.31 4.16 -6.88
C GLY A 292 11.05 4.77 -7.51
N SER A 293 10.67 5.98 -7.10
CA SER A 293 9.51 6.69 -7.70
C SER A 293 9.74 7.11 -9.16
N ARG A 294 10.98 7.42 -9.55
CA ARG A 294 11.34 7.68 -10.96
C ARG A 294 11.31 6.39 -11.79
N LEU A 295 11.86 5.30 -11.25
CA LEU A 295 11.87 3.99 -11.89
C LEU A 295 10.44 3.48 -12.13
N ARG A 296 9.54 3.60 -11.13
CA ARG A 296 8.10 3.31 -11.29
C ARG A 296 7.50 4.02 -12.51
N ARG A 297 7.71 5.33 -12.62
CA ARG A 297 7.14 6.14 -13.73
C ARG A 297 7.69 5.72 -15.09
N ARG A 298 8.99 5.42 -15.17
CA ARG A 298 9.59 4.88 -16.39
C ARG A 298 9.01 3.52 -16.74
N LEU A 299 8.97 2.60 -15.77
CA LEU A 299 8.46 1.25 -15.98
C LEU A 299 6.99 1.26 -16.42
N ASP A 300 6.14 2.04 -15.74
CA ASP A 300 4.74 2.23 -16.16
C ASP A 300 4.63 2.74 -17.60
N HIS A 301 5.45 3.74 -17.95
CA HIS A 301 5.51 4.26 -19.30
C HIS A 301 5.95 3.20 -20.32
N THR A 302 7.06 2.50 -20.06
CA THR A 302 7.61 1.45 -20.94
C THR A 302 6.62 0.30 -21.11
N ILE A 303 5.95 -0.14 -20.04
CA ILE A 303 4.91 -1.16 -20.13
C ILE A 303 3.78 -0.70 -21.06
N ARG A 304 3.29 0.53 -20.92
CA ARG A 304 2.20 1.05 -21.75
C ARG A 304 2.57 1.30 -23.21
N GLN A 305 3.80 1.74 -23.46
CA GLN A 305 4.25 2.13 -24.80
C GLN A 305 4.87 0.97 -25.58
N GLU A 306 5.46 -0.01 -24.91
CA GLU A 306 6.22 -1.09 -25.55
C GLU A 306 5.64 -2.47 -25.26
N ALA A 307 5.43 -2.82 -23.98
CA ALA A 307 4.96 -4.17 -23.62
C ALA A 307 3.51 -4.42 -24.09
N LEU A 308 2.61 -3.49 -23.81
CA LEU A 308 1.18 -3.64 -24.15
C LEU A 308 0.93 -3.75 -25.66
N PRO A 309 1.51 -2.91 -26.54
CA PRO A 309 1.36 -3.09 -27.98
C PRO A 309 1.94 -4.41 -28.49
N ALA A 310 3.12 -4.82 -28.01
CA ALA A 310 3.72 -6.10 -28.39
C ALA A 310 2.86 -7.29 -27.95
N LEU A 311 2.28 -7.21 -26.74
CA LEU A 311 1.36 -8.22 -26.22
C LEU A 311 0.07 -8.29 -27.06
N ALA A 312 -0.53 -7.15 -27.40
CA ALA A 312 -1.72 -7.12 -28.26
C ALA A 312 -1.44 -7.73 -29.65
N ALA A 313 -0.30 -7.40 -30.25
CA ALA A 313 0.11 -7.96 -31.54
C ALA A 313 0.32 -9.49 -31.47
N GLY A 314 0.98 -9.98 -30.41
CA GLY A 314 1.18 -11.42 -30.18
C GLY A 314 -0.13 -12.18 -29.96
N LEU A 315 -1.04 -11.63 -29.13
CA LEU A 315 -2.36 -12.21 -28.89
C LEU A 315 -3.21 -12.25 -30.15
N GLN A 316 -3.22 -11.16 -30.93
CA GLN A 316 -3.93 -11.12 -32.21
C GLN A 316 -3.42 -12.18 -33.18
N ARG A 317 -2.10 -12.39 -33.24
CA ARG A 317 -1.50 -13.42 -34.09
C ARG A 317 -1.87 -14.82 -33.62
N TRP A 318 -1.85 -15.07 -32.31
CA TRP A 318 -2.31 -16.33 -31.74
C TRP A 318 -3.79 -16.58 -32.03
N ALA A 319 -4.65 -15.59 -31.77
CA ALA A 319 -6.10 -15.65 -31.98
C ALA A 319 -6.44 -15.99 -33.44
N ARG A 320 -5.80 -15.32 -34.41
CA ARG A 320 -5.96 -15.61 -35.83
C ARG A 320 -5.53 -17.02 -36.23
N ARG A 321 -4.49 -17.59 -35.59
CA ARG A 321 -4.07 -18.99 -35.83
C ARG A 321 -5.09 -19.99 -35.29
N GLN A 322 -5.71 -19.69 -34.16
CA GLN A 322 -6.72 -20.54 -33.53
C GLN A 322 -8.13 -20.35 -34.09
N GLY A 323 -8.35 -19.34 -34.93
CA GLY A 323 -9.67 -19.02 -35.49
C GLY A 323 -10.60 -18.33 -34.48
N VAL A 324 -10.05 -17.68 -33.46
CA VAL A 324 -10.80 -16.88 -32.48
C VAL A 324 -11.33 -15.62 -33.17
N ASP A 325 -12.62 -15.33 -32.98
CA ASP A 325 -13.26 -14.12 -33.50
C ASP A 325 -12.99 -12.93 -32.59
N LEU A 326 -12.12 -12.02 -33.03
CA LEU A 326 -11.75 -10.84 -32.25
C LEU A 326 -12.86 -9.78 -32.24
N ASP A 327 -13.90 -9.89 -33.06
CA ASP A 327 -15.04 -8.96 -33.02
C ASP A 327 -16.01 -9.30 -31.87
N GLU A 328 -15.93 -10.51 -31.31
CA GLU A 328 -16.72 -10.93 -30.15
C GLU A 328 -16.16 -10.35 -28.83
N ASP A 329 -17.03 -9.67 -28.06
CA ASP A 329 -16.63 -8.98 -26.83
C ASP A 329 -16.17 -9.98 -25.73
N SER A 330 -16.74 -11.18 -25.70
CA SER A 330 -16.42 -12.27 -24.75
C SER A 330 -15.00 -12.82 -24.96
N GLU A 331 -14.62 -13.10 -26.20
CA GLU A 331 -13.31 -13.62 -26.58
C GLU A 331 -12.21 -12.59 -26.28
N ARG A 332 -12.45 -11.31 -26.56
CA ARG A 332 -11.51 -10.23 -26.18
C ARG A 332 -11.36 -10.10 -24.68
N LEU A 333 -12.42 -10.27 -23.91
CA LEU A 333 -12.37 -10.21 -22.45
C LEU A 333 -11.50 -11.35 -21.88
N GLU A 334 -11.63 -12.57 -22.42
CA GLU A 334 -10.79 -13.70 -21.99
C GLU A 334 -9.31 -13.49 -22.37
N LEU A 335 -9.03 -13.03 -23.60
CA LEU A 335 -7.68 -12.65 -24.01
C LEU A 335 -7.09 -11.55 -23.12
N GLN A 336 -7.91 -10.57 -22.72
CA GLN A 336 -7.52 -9.49 -21.83
C GLN A 336 -7.13 -10.04 -20.46
N ARG A 337 -7.96 -10.92 -19.88
CA ARG A 337 -7.68 -11.56 -18.59
C ARG A 337 -6.37 -12.34 -18.66
N ALA A 338 -6.17 -13.17 -19.67
CA ALA A 338 -4.95 -13.93 -19.86
C ALA A 338 -3.70 -13.02 -19.99
N ALA A 339 -3.82 -11.92 -20.72
CA ALA A 339 -2.77 -10.92 -20.90
C ALA A 339 -2.36 -10.23 -19.60
N LEU A 340 -3.35 -9.83 -18.77
CA LEU A 340 -3.11 -9.22 -17.47
C LEU A 340 -2.46 -10.22 -16.51
N THR A 341 -2.95 -11.45 -16.48
CA THR A 341 -2.37 -12.56 -15.70
C THR A 341 -0.91 -12.80 -16.09
N LEU A 342 -0.58 -12.78 -17.38
CA LEU A 342 0.80 -12.88 -17.88
C LEU A 342 1.68 -11.75 -17.34
N LEU A 343 1.24 -10.50 -17.48
CA LEU A 343 2.01 -9.34 -16.98
C LEU A 343 2.21 -9.41 -15.47
N PHE A 344 1.20 -9.86 -14.71
CA PHE A 344 1.30 -10.00 -13.27
C PHE A 344 2.29 -11.09 -12.87
N ARG A 345 2.30 -12.24 -13.56
CA ARG A 345 3.32 -13.29 -13.37
C ARG A 345 4.73 -12.77 -13.67
N LEU A 346 4.91 -12.02 -14.77
CA LEU A 346 6.21 -11.46 -15.14
C LEU A 346 6.73 -10.47 -14.08
N LEU A 347 5.92 -9.48 -13.71
CA LEU A 347 6.29 -8.46 -12.74
C LEU A 347 6.56 -9.05 -11.36
N PHE A 348 5.72 -10.01 -10.92
CA PHE A 348 5.93 -10.72 -9.65
C PHE A 348 7.25 -11.48 -9.64
N VAL A 349 7.56 -12.25 -10.69
CA VAL A 349 8.79 -13.05 -10.74
C VAL A 349 10.02 -12.15 -10.80
N LEU A 350 10.00 -11.06 -11.57
CA LEU A 350 11.10 -10.09 -11.62
C LEU A 350 11.34 -9.41 -10.26
N TYR A 351 10.26 -9.07 -9.56
CA TYR A 351 10.34 -8.56 -8.19
C TYR A 351 10.90 -9.58 -7.21
N ALA A 352 10.43 -10.82 -7.27
CA ALA A 352 10.89 -11.91 -6.41
C ALA A 352 12.36 -12.28 -6.66
N GLU A 353 12.84 -12.23 -7.91
CA GLU A 353 14.26 -12.40 -8.24
C GLU A 353 15.11 -11.24 -7.72
N SER A 354 14.68 -10.00 -7.95
CA SER A 354 15.42 -8.80 -7.51
C SER A 354 15.50 -8.71 -5.98
N SER A 355 14.43 -9.12 -5.29
CA SER A 355 14.33 -9.14 -3.83
C SER A 355 14.94 -10.40 -3.20
N ARG A 356 15.56 -11.29 -4.00
CA ARG A 356 16.17 -12.57 -3.56
C ARG A 356 15.20 -13.52 -2.84
N PHE A 357 13.91 -13.41 -3.15
CA PHE A 357 12.90 -14.37 -2.73
C PHE A 357 13.02 -15.68 -3.52
N LEU A 358 13.60 -15.61 -4.73
CA LEU A 358 13.93 -16.76 -5.56
C LEU A 358 15.44 -17.05 -5.52
N PRO A 359 15.87 -18.31 -5.70
CA PRO A 359 17.25 -18.74 -5.52
C PRO A 359 18.14 -18.32 -6.71
N THR A 360 18.29 -17.03 -6.97
CA THR A 360 19.09 -16.46 -8.09
C THR A 360 20.57 -16.84 -8.04
N ASP A 361 21.07 -17.23 -6.87
CA ASP A 361 22.44 -17.70 -6.68
C ASP A 361 22.60 -19.19 -7.05
N ASN A 362 21.50 -19.95 -7.16
CA ASN A 362 21.56 -21.33 -7.64
C ASN A 362 21.87 -21.31 -9.14
N ALA A 363 23.01 -21.87 -9.54
CA ALA A 363 23.46 -21.88 -10.93
C ALA A 363 22.43 -22.51 -11.90
N THR A 364 21.68 -23.52 -11.46
CA THR A 364 20.64 -24.15 -12.27
C THR A 364 19.43 -23.24 -12.43
N TYR A 365 18.96 -22.62 -11.34
CA TYR A 365 17.88 -21.63 -11.40
C TYR A 365 18.30 -20.41 -12.21
N LYS A 366 19.49 -19.86 -11.99
CA LYS A 366 20.02 -18.67 -12.67
C LYS A 366 19.96 -18.80 -14.20
N ARG A 367 20.26 -19.98 -14.75
CA ARG A 367 20.15 -20.28 -16.19
C ARG A 367 18.72 -20.27 -16.73
N ARG A 368 17.72 -20.45 -15.85
CA ARG A 368 16.28 -20.51 -16.15
C ARG A 368 15.50 -19.33 -15.57
N SER A 369 16.19 -18.42 -14.88
CA SER A 369 15.62 -17.24 -14.27
C SER A 369 15.00 -16.33 -15.33
N LEU A 370 13.98 -15.58 -14.93
CA LEU A 370 13.33 -14.63 -15.82
C LEU A 370 14.30 -13.52 -16.22
N SER A 371 15.16 -13.07 -15.30
CA SER A 371 16.23 -12.10 -15.60
C SER A 371 17.18 -12.57 -16.71
N THR A 372 17.56 -13.86 -16.72
CA THR A 372 18.37 -14.43 -17.81
C THR A 372 17.58 -14.52 -19.10
N LEU A 373 16.30 -14.91 -19.04
CA LEU A 373 15.43 -14.97 -20.22
C LEU A 373 15.21 -13.58 -20.85
N VAL A 374 15.09 -12.54 -20.04
CA VAL A 374 15.04 -11.13 -20.49
C VAL A 374 16.33 -10.75 -21.22
N ALA A 375 17.49 -11.09 -20.66
CA ALA A 375 18.78 -10.79 -21.29
C ALA A 375 18.94 -11.54 -22.63
N GLU A 376 18.53 -12.81 -22.69
CA GLU A 376 18.51 -13.60 -23.92
C GLU A 376 17.57 -12.97 -24.96
N ALA A 377 16.35 -12.63 -24.57
CA ALA A 377 15.36 -12.00 -25.43
C ALA A 377 15.89 -10.67 -26.03
N HIS A 378 16.52 -9.83 -25.20
CA HIS A 378 17.09 -8.56 -25.65
C HIS A 378 18.24 -8.76 -26.63
N THR A 379 19.18 -9.65 -26.32
CA THR A 379 20.39 -9.87 -27.14
C THR A 379 20.10 -10.57 -28.48
N THR A 380 19.05 -11.40 -28.53
CA THR A 380 18.67 -12.15 -29.73
C THR A 380 17.57 -11.48 -30.56
N ARG A 381 16.99 -10.38 -30.07
CA ARG A 381 15.78 -9.72 -30.60
C ARG A 381 15.73 -9.55 -32.13
N GLU A 382 16.85 -9.19 -32.76
CA GLU A 382 16.92 -8.95 -34.21
C GLU A 382 16.94 -10.23 -35.08
N ARG A 383 17.10 -11.41 -34.46
CA ARG A 383 17.24 -12.71 -35.13
C ARG A 383 16.09 -13.67 -34.85
N LEU A 384 15.09 -13.23 -34.08
CA LEU A 384 13.95 -14.04 -33.69
C LEU A 384 12.98 -14.23 -34.87
N SER A 385 12.28 -15.36 -34.87
CA SER A 385 11.33 -15.74 -35.92
C SER A 385 9.92 -15.79 -35.37
N GLU A 386 8.97 -15.26 -36.14
CA GLU A 386 7.53 -15.31 -35.83
C GLU A 386 6.97 -16.75 -35.77
N ALA A 387 7.71 -17.72 -36.31
CA ALA A 387 7.34 -19.14 -36.27
C ALA A 387 7.83 -19.87 -35.01
N SER A 388 8.61 -19.21 -34.15
CA SER A 388 9.21 -19.80 -32.95
C SER A 388 8.53 -19.28 -31.68
N THR A 389 8.41 -20.15 -30.67
CA THR A 389 7.78 -19.88 -29.36
C THR A 389 8.69 -20.38 -28.22
N SER A 390 10.00 -20.38 -28.46
CA SER A 390 11.02 -20.91 -27.55
C SER A 390 11.13 -20.12 -26.25
N LEU A 391 11.03 -18.78 -26.34
CA LEU A 391 11.05 -17.90 -25.18
C LEU A 391 9.80 -18.14 -24.32
N TRP A 392 8.64 -18.30 -24.96
CA TRP A 392 7.39 -18.64 -24.29
C TRP A 392 7.47 -19.98 -23.56
N SER A 393 7.97 -21.03 -24.23
CA SER A 393 8.15 -22.37 -23.65
C SER A 393 9.07 -22.35 -22.42
N ASN A 394 10.14 -21.56 -22.48
CA ASN A 394 11.06 -21.38 -21.35
C ASN A 394 10.38 -20.68 -20.17
N PHE A 395 9.59 -19.64 -20.42
CA PHE A 395 8.81 -18.95 -19.39
C PHE A 395 7.73 -19.86 -18.78
N ALA A 396 6.99 -20.63 -19.59
CA ALA A 396 6.00 -21.58 -19.10
C ALA A 396 6.63 -22.65 -18.19
N THR A 397 7.84 -23.11 -18.51
CA THR A 397 8.61 -24.03 -17.65
C THR A 397 8.93 -23.38 -16.29
N LEU A 398 9.28 -22.08 -16.28
CA LEU A 398 9.53 -21.34 -15.05
C LEU A 398 8.26 -21.21 -14.20
N VAL A 399 7.13 -20.87 -14.81
CA VAL A 399 5.83 -20.79 -14.12
C VAL A 399 5.43 -22.15 -13.53
N GLY A 400 5.59 -23.25 -14.28
CA GLY A 400 5.32 -24.60 -13.76
C GLY A 400 6.18 -24.96 -12.55
N ALA A 401 7.44 -24.53 -12.54
CA ALA A 401 8.34 -24.73 -11.39
C ALA A 401 7.93 -23.90 -10.17
N LEU A 402 7.40 -22.68 -10.35
CA LEU A 402 6.89 -21.86 -9.25
C LEU A 402 5.57 -22.41 -8.68
N ARG A 403 4.72 -23.00 -9.53
CA ARG A 403 3.46 -23.64 -9.15
C ARG A 403 3.68 -24.88 -8.27
N THR A 404 4.49 -25.82 -8.78
CA THR A 404 4.63 -27.16 -8.19
C THR A 404 5.91 -27.35 -7.36
N GLY A 405 6.80 -26.37 -7.37
CA GLY A 405 8.14 -26.48 -6.82
C GLY A 405 9.10 -27.21 -7.75
N ASN A 406 10.39 -26.92 -7.62
CA ASN A 406 11.45 -27.61 -8.35
C ASN A 406 12.69 -27.78 -7.45
N PRO A 407 12.91 -28.98 -6.88
CA PRO A 407 14.05 -29.25 -6.01
C PRO A 407 15.40 -29.02 -6.70
N ALA A 408 15.53 -29.32 -8.00
CA ALA A 408 16.78 -29.11 -8.72
C ALA A 408 17.16 -27.62 -8.83
N TRP A 409 16.15 -26.75 -8.86
CA TRP A 409 16.34 -25.30 -8.90
C TRP A 409 16.38 -24.67 -7.50
N GLY A 410 16.11 -25.45 -6.44
CA GLY A 410 15.93 -24.93 -5.09
C GLY A 410 14.69 -24.05 -4.92
N VAL A 411 13.73 -24.17 -5.84
CA VAL A 411 12.48 -23.40 -5.84
C VAL A 411 11.42 -24.19 -5.06
N PRO A 412 10.90 -23.68 -3.93
CA PRO A 412 9.78 -24.31 -3.25
C PRO A 412 8.49 -24.11 -4.06
N ALA A 413 7.45 -24.90 -3.76
CA ALA A 413 6.13 -24.69 -4.33
C ALA A 413 5.52 -23.43 -3.70
N TYR A 414 5.44 -22.35 -4.49
CA TYR A 414 4.87 -21.09 -4.02
C TYR A 414 3.34 -21.08 -4.08
N ASN A 415 2.75 -21.82 -5.04
CA ASN A 415 1.31 -21.95 -5.21
C ASN A 415 0.62 -20.57 -5.38
N GLY A 416 -0.69 -20.49 -5.10
CA GLY A 416 -1.50 -19.28 -5.16
C GLY A 416 -2.25 -19.11 -6.48
N ALA A 417 -3.34 -18.34 -6.48
CA ALA A 417 -4.22 -18.21 -7.64
C ALA A 417 -3.50 -17.62 -8.87
N LEU A 418 -2.56 -16.69 -8.68
CA LEU A 418 -1.77 -16.12 -9.77
C LEU A 418 -1.03 -17.17 -10.60
N PHE A 419 -0.46 -18.20 -9.96
CA PHE A 419 0.28 -19.25 -10.65
C PHE A 419 -0.56 -20.49 -10.93
N ALA A 420 -1.82 -20.55 -10.52
CA ALA A 420 -2.71 -21.67 -10.81
C ALA A 420 -2.92 -21.84 -12.32
N ASP A 421 -3.15 -23.08 -12.74
CA ASP A 421 -3.51 -23.44 -14.12
C ASP A 421 -5.01 -23.26 -14.40
N SER A 422 -5.84 -23.27 -13.36
CA SER A 422 -7.28 -22.99 -13.40
C SER A 422 -7.70 -22.04 -12.26
N ASP A 423 -8.99 -21.73 -12.16
CA ASP A 423 -9.63 -21.01 -11.03
C ASP A 423 -9.27 -19.53 -10.86
N PHE A 424 -8.33 -19.02 -11.67
CA PHE A 424 -7.98 -17.60 -11.75
C PHE A 424 -8.36 -17.02 -13.11
N GLU A 425 -8.80 -15.76 -13.14
CA GLU A 425 -9.28 -15.12 -14.36
C GLU A 425 -8.23 -15.17 -15.48
N GLY A 426 -8.58 -15.78 -16.62
CA GLY A 426 -7.71 -15.93 -17.78
C GLY A 426 -6.57 -16.93 -17.64
N ALA A 427 -6.44 -17.64 -16.50
CA ALA A 427 -5.38 -18.64 -16.31
C ALA A 427 -5.51 -19.81 -17.29
N GLU A 428 -6.71 -20.37 -17.45
CA GLU A 428 -6.95 -21.50 -18.36
C GLU A 428 -6.56 -21.16 -19.80
N LEU A 429 -7.01 -20.00 -20.29
CA LEU A 429 -6.64 -19.51 -21.61
C LEU A 429 -5.13 -19.31 -21.69
N LEU A 430 -4.51 -18.66 -20.70
CA LEU A 430 -3.07 -18.39 -20.66
C LEU A 430 -2.22 -19.68 -20.76
N GLU A 431 -2.64 -20.78 -20.13
CA GLU A 431 -1.93 -22.06 -20.25
C GLU A 431 -2.00 -22.66 -21.66
N SER A 432 -3.01 -22.29 -22.46
CA SER A 432 -3.15 -22.70 -23.87
C SER A 432 -2.52 -21.71 -24.87
N LEU A 433 -2.13 -20.51 -24.43
CA LEU A 433 -1.52 -19.49 -25.27
C LEU A 433 -0.10 -19.87 -25.68
N GLU A 434 0.32 -19.39 -26.85
CA GLU A 434 1.72 -19.42 -27.31
C GLU A 434 2.04 -18.13 -28.06
N LEU A 435 2.75 -17.22 -27.39
CA LEU A 435 3.23 -15.99 -28.03
C LEU A 435 4.48 -16.28 -28.86
N ASP A 436 4.55 -15.65 -30.04
CA ASP A 436 5.73 -15.72 -30.89
C ASP A 436 6.92 -14.98 -30.29
N ASP A 437 8.12 -15.50 -30.55
CA ASP A 437 9.36 -15.03 -29.94
C ASP A 437 9.61 -13.52 -30.14
N PRO A 438 9.41 -12.90 -31.33
CA PRO A 438 9.57 -11.46 -31.49
C PRO A 438 8.69 -10.61 -30.57
N ASN A 439 7.38 -10.91 -30.50
CA ASN A 439 6.45 -10.17 -29.65
C ASN A 439 6.75 -10.43 -28.17
N PHE A 440 7.00 -11.68 -27.77
CA PHE A 440 7.31 -11.99 -26.38
C PHE A 440 8.66 -11.41 -25.93
N ALA A 441 9.66 -11.36 -26.82
CA ALA A 441 10.93 -10.70 -26.53
C ALA A 441 10.78 -9.20 -26.28
N ASN A 442 9.90 -8.53 -27.04
CA ASN A 442 9.58 -7.12 -26.81
C ASN A 442 8.88 -6.92 -25.45
N VAL A 443 7.93 -7.80 -25.08
CA VAL A 443 7.31 -7.78 -23.75
C VAL A 443 8.35 -7.97 -22.65
N LEU A 444 9.18 -9.02 -22.73
CA LEU A 444 10.23 -9.33 -21.75
C LEU A 444 11.25 -8.19 -21.61
N THR A 445 11.69 -7.61 -22.73
CA THR A 445 12.63 -6.48 -22.73
C THR A 445 12.02 -5.26 -22.05
N ALA A 446 10.76 -4.94 -22.36
CA ALA A 446 10.06 -3.78 -21.83
C ALA A 446 9.79 -3.86 -20.32
N VAL A 447 9.50 -5.05 -19.79
CA VAL A 447 9.31 -5.24 -18.33
C VAL A 447 10.65 -5.47 -17.60
N GLY A 448 11.66 -5.99 -18.28
CA GLY A 448 12.86 -6.52 -17.64
C GLY A 448 14.10 -5.62 -17.71
N LEU A 449 14.17 -4.66 -18.64
CA LEU A 449 15.30 -3.72 -18.79
C LEU A 449 14.89 -2.27 -18.52
N ASP A 450 15.75 -1.52 -17.83
CA ASP A 450 15.56 -0.09 -17.64
C ASP A 450 15.94 0.64 -18.93
N SER A 451 14.95 1.33 -19.51
CA SER A 451 15.09 2.17 -20.70
C SER A 451 16.23 3.21 -20.63
N GLU A 452 16.61 3.67 -19.42
CA GLU A 452 17.65 4.69 -19.24
C GLU A 452 19.07 4.09 -19.22
N SER A 453 19.27 2.99 -18.48
CA SER A 453 20.59 2.39 -18.30
C SER A 453 20.90 1.26 -19.31
N GLY A 454 19.86 0.66 -19.91
CA GLY A 454 19.99 -0.55 -20.72
C GLY A 454 20.33 -1.82 -19.92
N THR A 455 20.28 -1.75 -18.59
CA THR A 455 20.54 -2.88 -17.68
C THR A 455 19.23 -3.46 -17.16
N GLY A 456 19.29 -4.63 -16.52
CA GLY A 456 18.14 -5.21 -15.82
C GLY A 456 17.52 -4.23 -14.83
N VAL A 457 16.19 -4.18 -14.77
CA VAL A 457 15.45 -3.39 -13.78
C VAL A 457 15.69 -4.00 -12.40
N ASP A 458 16.18 -3.18 -11.46
CA ASP A 458 16.23 -3.56 -10.05
C ASP A 458 14.88 -3.31 -9.39
N TYR A 459 14.01 -4.33 -9.43
CA TYR A 459 12.70 -4.25 -8.81
C TYR A 459 12.75 -4.11 -7.28
N SER A 460 13.88 -4.45 -6.62
CA SER A 460 14.04 -4.25 -5.17
C SER A 460 14.12 -2.75 -4.80
N SER A 461 14.40 -1.89 -5.77
CA SER A 461 14.34 -0.43 -5.61
C SER A 461 12.91 0.12 -5.68
N LEU A 462 11.91 -0.71 -5.99
CA LEU A 462 10.50 -0.33 -5.96
C LEU A 462 9.88 -0.74 -4.63
N GLU A 463 9.22 0.20 -3.96
CA GLU A 463 8.29 -0.13 -2.87
C GLU A 463 7.14 -0.99 -3.40
N ILE A 464 6.60 -1.88 -2.57
CA ILE A 464 5.46 -2.75 -2.93
C ILE A 464 4.27 -1.92 -3.42
N GLY A 465 4.06 -0.74 -2.83
CA GLY A 465 3.05 0.20 -3.29
C GLY A 465 3.23 0.67 -4.74
N HIS A 466 4.47 0.87 -5.19
CA HIS A 466 4.75 1.25 -6.57
C HIS A 466 4.31 0.16 -7.56
N LEU A 467 4.47 -1.13 -7.21
CA LEU A 467 3.96 -2.23 -8.01
C LEU A 467 2.44 -2.28 -8.01
N GLY A 468 1.81 -2.10 -6.84
CA GLY A 468 0.36 -2.01 -6.70
C GLY A 468 -0.26 -1.00 -7.66
N HIS A 469 0.38 0.17 -7.79
CA HIS A 469 -0.04 1.19 -8.76
C HIS A 469 0.02 0.71 -10.21
N ILE A 470 1.12 0.06 -10.61
CA ILE A 470 1.27 -0.47 -11.97
C ILE A 470 0.12 -1.45 -12.24
N TYR A 471 -0.13 -2.38 -11.33
CA TYR A 471 -1.21 -3.35 -11.45
C TYR A 471 -2.59 -2.69 -11.58
N GLU A 472 -2.96 -1.81 -10.66
CA GLU A 472 -4.24 -1.09 -10.67
C GLU A 472 -4.49 -0.37 -12.00
N THR A 473 -3.45 0.27 -12.52
CA THR A 473 -3.60 1.02 -13.77
C THR A 473 -3.76 0.10 -14.98
N LEU A 474 -3.18 -1.10 -14.95
CA LEU A 474 -3.36 -2.12 -15.99
C LEU A 474 -4.78 -2.69 -15.97
N LEU A 475 -5.40 -2.82 -14.80
CA LEU A 475 -6.79 -3.29 -14.66
C LEU A 475 -7.83 -2.37 -15.33
N SER A 476 -7.50 -1.09 -15.49
CA SER A 476 -8.40 -0.12 -16.16
C SER A 476 -8.43 -0.25 -17.68
N LEU A 477 -7.52 -1.04 -18.26
CA LEU A 477 -7.38 -1.19 -19.70
C LEU A 477 -8.26 -2.32 -20.22
N GLN A 478 -8.77 -2.13 -21.43
CA GLN A 478 -9.53 -3.11 -22.18
C GLN A 478 -8.93 -3.36 -23.55
N LEU A 479 -9.14 -4.58 -24.05
CA LEU A 479 -8.80 -4.96 -25.42
C LEU A 479 -9.91 -4.57 -26.40
N VAL A 480 -9.55 -3.75 -27.38
CA VAL A 480 -10.44 -3.23 -28.42
C VAL A 480 -9.87 -3.48 -29.81
N VAL A 481 -10.73 -3.51 -30.83
CA VAL A 481 -10.31 -3.67 -32.23
C VAL A 481 -10.34 -2.32 -32.94
N ALA A 482 -9.28 -2.00 -33.67
CA ALA A 482 -9.21 -0.80 -34.49
C ALA A 482 -10.17 -0.91 -35.69
N ASP A 483 -11.17 -0.04 -35.77
CA ASP A 483 -12.09 0.05 -36.92
C ASP A 483 -11.43 0.73 -38.14
N ARG A 484 -10.39 1.53 -37.90
CA ARG A 484 -9.65 2.31 -38.89
C ARG A 484 -8.15 2.36 -38.57
N PRO A 485 -7.31 2.88 -39.47
CA PRO A 485 -5.92 3.19 -39.16
C PRO A 485 -5.84 4.24 -38.04
N LEU A 486 -5.20 3.87 -36.93
CA LEU A 486 -5.09 4.69 -35.71
C LEU A 486 -3.62 4.86 -35.32
N ARG A 487 -3.30 6.05 -34.83
CA ARG A 487 -2.05 6.38 -34.15
C ARG A 487 -2.35 6.81 -32.73
N TYR A 488 -1.53 6.37 -31.78
CA TYR A 488 -1.64 6.77 -30.39
C TYR A 488 -0.91 8.11 -30.17
N ASP A 489 -1.62 9.11 -29.68
CA ASP A 489 -1.05 10.39 -29.25
C ASP A 489 -0.79 10.38 -27.74
N ALA A 490 0.47 10.17 -27.37
CA ALA A 490 0.90 10.14 -25.98
C ALA A 490 0.72 11.48 -25.24
N ALA A 491 0.65 12.61 -25.96
CA ALA A 491 0.50 13.93 -25.34
C ALA A 491 -0.94 14.16 -24.84
N THR A 492 -1.92 13.70 -25.62
CA THR A 492 -3.35 13.79 -25.26
C THR A 492 -3.89 12.52 -24.61
N ASP A 493 -3.08 11.45 -24.56
CA ASP A 493 -3.46 10.11 -24.11
C ASP A 493 -4.70 9.61 -24.86
N ARG A 494 -4.66 9.62 -26.20
CA ARG A 494 -5.79 9.22 -27.05
C ARG A 494 -5.34 8.59 -28.35
N TYR A 495 -6.15 7.68 -28.89
CA TYR A 495 -6.03 7.28 -30.29
C TYR A 495 -6.64 8.34 -31.20
N VAL A 496 -5.93 8.64 -32.28
CA VAL A 496 -6.35 9.56 -33.34
C VAL A 496 -6.28 8.84 -34.69
N ALA A 497 -7.20 9.15 -35.59
CA ALA A 497 -7.17 8.61 -36.95
C ALA A 497 -5.94 9.15 -37.68
N ASP A 498 -5.15 8.25 -38.26
CA ASP A 498 -3.95 8.59 -39.03
C ASP A 498 -3.76 7.54 -40.14
N SER A 499 -4.14 7.89 -41.37
CA SER A 499 -3.99 7.00 -42.51
C SER A 499 -2.57 6.94 -43.07
N ASP A 500 -1.76 7.96 -42.78
CA ASP A 500 -0.46 8.14 -43.41
C ASP A 500 0.63 7.40 -42.61
N ASN A 501 0.55 7.42 -41.28
CA ASN A 501 1.47 6.72 -40.40
C ASN A 501 0.76 6.13 -39.17
N PRO A 502 -0.10 5.10 -39.34
CA PRO A 502 -0.78 4.44 -38.24
C PRO A 502 0.17 3.58 -37.40
N ASP A 503 -0.03 3.59 -36.07
CA ASP A 503 0.57 2.58 -35.18
C ASP A 503 -0.18 1.24 -35.30
N ALA A 504 -1.46 1.30 -35.65
CA ALA A 504 -2.35 0.16 -35.75
C ALA A 504 -3.27 0.28 -36.97
N GLY A 505 -3.26 -0.72 -37.84
CA GLY A 505 -4.18 -0.80 -38.98
C GLY A 505 -5.57 -1.31 -38.58
N THR A 506 -6.54 -1.20 -39.48
CA THR A 506 -7.88 -1.79 -39.30
C THR A 506 -7.80 -3.28 -38.95
N GLY A 507 -8.60 -3.71 -37.98
CA GLY A 507 -8.61 -5.09 -37.46
C GLY A 507 -7.44 -5.42 -36.52
N SER A 508 -6.68 -4.41 -36.07
CA SER A 508 -5.62 -4.60 -35.09
C SER A 508 -6.15 -4.49 -33.67
N LEU A 509 -5.62 -5.29 -32.77
CA LEU A 509 -5.96 -5.32 -31.36
C LEU A 509 -5.19 -4.22 -30.62
N LEU A 510 -5.88 -3.47 -29.75
CA LEU A 510 -5.34 -2.32 -29.04
C LEU A 510 -5.78 -2.32 -27.57
N TRP A 511 -5.00 -1.64 -26.75
CA TRP A 511 -5.34 -1.37 -25.34
C TRP A 511 -5.92 0.03 -25.19
N GLN A 512 -7.07 0.14 -24.52
CA GLN A 512 -7.77 1.41 -24.28
C GLN A 512 -8.53 1.40 -22.95
N THR A 513 -8.62 2.55 -22.26
CA THR A 513 -9.49 2.74 -21.09
C THR A 513 -10.88 3.24 -21.50
N HIS A 514 -11.86 3.20 -20.61
CA HIS A 514 -13.18 3.83 -20.82
C HIS A 514 -13.10 5.34 -21.16
N ALA A 515 -12.00 6.02 -20.82
CA ALA A 515 -11.78 7.43 -21.15
C ALA A 515 -11.21 7.66 -22.57
N GLY A 516 -10.91 6.58 -23.30
CA GLY A 516 -10.40 6.59 -24.66
C GLY A 516 -8.89 6.70 -24.82
N GLY A 517 -8.16 6.61 -23.70
CA GLY A 517 -6.71 6.69 -23.63
C GLY A 517 -6.06 5.40 -23.16
N ARG A 518 -4.78 5.46 -22.78
CA ARG A 518 -4.10 4.38 -22.06
C ARG A 518 -3.83 4.73 -20.60
N LYS A 519 -4.19 5.93 -20.11
CA LYS A 519 -4.12 6.27 -18.67
C LYS A 519 -5.49 6.09 -18.02
N ALA A 520 -5.48 5.48 -16.84
CA ALA A 520 -6.68 5.28 -16.02
C ALA A 520 -7.19 6.64 -15.53
N GLY A 521 -8.47 6.93 -15.74
CA GLY A 521 -9.19 7.97 -15.00
C GLY A 521 -9.95 7.30 -13.85
N GLY A 522 -9.85 7.79 -12.62
CA GLY A 522 -10.70 7.36 -11.50
C GLY A 522 -10.04 6.43 -10.47
N VAL A 523 -9.04 5.63 -10.86
CA VAL A 523 -8.27 4.77 -9.93
C VAL A 523 -7.02 5.52 -9.47
N TYR A 524 -6.98 5.90 -8.20
CA TYR A 524 -5.94 6.77 -7.66
C TYR A 524 -5.12 6.06 -6.58
N TYR A 525 -3.91 5.66 -6.96
CA TYR A 525 -2.87 5.27 -6.03
C TYR A 525 -2.61 6.39 -5.02
N THR A 526 -2.73 6.08 -3.74
CA THR A 526 -2.45 7.04 -2.67
C THR A 526 -0.96 6.99 -2.34
N PRO A 527 -0.21 8.12 -2.42
CA PRO A 527 1.19 8.13 -2.06
C PRO A 527 1.45 7.58 -0.65
N VAL A 528 2.57 6.88 -0.51
CA VAL A 528 2.98 6.18 0.73
C VAL A 528 3.01 7.13 1.92
N SER A 529 3.52 8.36 1.72
CA SER A 529 3.57 9.37 2.78
C SER A 529 2.19 9.79 3.30
N LEU A 530 1.16 9.79 2.45
CA LEU A 530 -0.22 10.09 2.86
C LEU A 530 -0.84 8.90 3.58
N VAL A 531 -0.60 7.68 3.08
CA VAL A 531 -1.08 6.43 3.69
C VAL A 531 -0.47 6.23 5.06
N GLN A 532 0.85 6.34 5.17
CA GLN A 532 1.55 6.27 6.45
C GLN A 532 1.03 7.30 7.45
N HIS A 533 0.72 8.52 7.00
CA HIS A 533 0.11 9.53 7.88
C HIS A 533 -1.27 9.09 8.37
N LEU A 534 -2.15 8.61 7.50
CA LEU A 534 -3.47 8.13 7.90
C LEU A 534 -3.40 6.95 8.88
N VAL A 535 -2.51 5.97 8.62
CA VAL A 535 -2.28 4.84 9.52
C VAL A 535 -1.74 5.33 10.87
N ARG A 536 -0.74 6.22 10.87
CA ARG A 536 -0.17 6.82 12.10
C ARG A 536 -1.18 7.62 12.92
N GLN A 537 -2.11 8.32 12.26
CA GLN A 537 -3.07 9.19 12.95
C GLN A 537 -4.36 8.47 13.37
N ALA A 538 -4.77 7.41 12.66
CA ALA A 538 -6.02 6.69 12.90
C ALA A 538 -5.78 5.30 13.53
N VAL A 539 -5.00 4.44 12.86
CA VAL A 539 -4.82 3.03 13.25
C VAL A 539 -3.93 2.91 14.48
N MET A 540 -2.76 3.58 14.48
CA MET A 540 -1.79 3.44 15.58
C MET A 540 -2.35 3.86 16.94
N PRO A 541 -3.11 4.97 17.07
CA PRO A 541 -3.74 5.32 18.34
C PRO A 541 -4.80 4.32 18.80
N ALA A 542 -5.50 3.65 17.88
CA ALA A 542 -6.42 2.55 18.22
C ALA A 542 -5.64 1.31 18.69
N PHE A 543 -4.51 1.02 18.02
CA PHE A 543 -3.62 -0.07 18.39
C PHE A 543 -2.97 0.15 19.76
N GLU A 544 -2.54 1.37 20.11
CA GLU A 544 -2.01 1.66 21.45
C GLU A 544 -3.02 1.35 22.56
N ARG A 545 -4.30 1.72 22.37
CA ARG A 545 -5.36 1.39 23.34
C ARG A 545 -5.51 -0.12 23.48
N HIS A 546 -5.44 -0.85 22.38
CA HIS A 546 -5.46 -2.32 22.38
C HIS A 546 -4.24 -2.91 23.08
N LEU A 547 -3.03 -2.38 22.84
CA LEU A 547 -1.80 -2.81 23.52
C LEU A 547 -1.82 -2.53 25.02
N ASP A 548 -2.46 -1.45 25.47
CA ASP A 548 -2.66 -1.18 26.89
C ASP A 548 -3.57 -2.23 27.55
N GLU A 549 -4.63 -2.68 26.87
CA GLU A 549 -5.45 -3.81 27.31
C GLU A 549 -4.61 -5.11 27.38
N VAL A 550 -3.82 -5.40 26.35
CA VAL A 550 -2.94 -6.57 26.29
C VAL A 550 -1.94 -6.55 27.47
N ARG A 551 -1.34 -5.39 27.76
CA ARG A 551 -0.42 -5.21 28.89
C ARG A 551 -1.09 -5.51 30.23
N GLY A 552 -2.33 -5.07 30.39
CA GLY A 552 -3.14 -5.38 31.58
C GLY A 552 -3.37 -6.88 31.77
N ILE A 553 -3.67 -7.60 30.68
CA ILE A 553 -3.91 -9.05 30.71
C ILE A 553 -2.59 -9.82 30.93
N ALA A 554 -1.50 -9.38 30.33
CA ALA A 554 -0.20 -10.05 30.39
C ALA A 554 0.33 -10.22 31.82
N ALA A 555 -0.07 -9.33 32.74
CA ALA A 555 0.26 -9.43 34.16
C ALA A 555 -0.36 -10.66 34.86
N THR A 556 -1.49 -11.16 34.36
CA THR A 556 -2.23 -12.28 34.96
C THR A 556 -2.27 -13.54 34.10
N ASP A 557 -2.34 -13.38 32.78
CA ASP A 557 -2.48 -14.47 31.81
C ASP A 557 -1.75 -14.15 30.50
N PRO A 558 -0.44 -14.47 30.40
CA PRO A 558 0.36 -14.22 29.21
C PRO A 558 -0.12 -14.95 27.95
N VAL A 559 -0.80 -16.09 28.10
CA VAL A 559 -1.31 -16.87 26.97
C VAL A 559 -2.52 -16.15 26.36
N ARG A 560 -3.47 -15.75 27.19
CA ARG A 560 -4.61 -14.94 26.73
C ARG A 560 -4.15 -13.60 26.18
N ALA A 561 -3.12 -12.98 26.76
CA ALA A 561 -2.56 -11.74 26.23
C ALA A 561 -1.98 -11.90 24.81
N ALA A 562 -1.35 -13.03 24.50
CA ALA A 562 -0.87 -13.34 23.16
C ALA A 562 -2.01 -13.51 22.15
N THR A 563 -3.08 -14.22 22.51
CA THR A 563 -4.29 -14.30 21.67
C THR A 563 -4.89 -12.91 21.47
N ARG A 564 -5.04 -12.14 22.55
CA ARG A 564 -5.59 -10.78 22.53
C ARG A 564 -4.79 -9.88 21.59
N LEU A 565 -3.46 -9.95 21.61
CA LEU A 565 -2.60 -9.16 20.71
C LEU A 565 -3.01 -9.33 19.24
N LEU A 566 -3.30 -10.56 18.82
CA LEU A 566 -3.68 -10.94 17.45
C LEU A 566 -5.18 -10.80 17.14
N GLU A 567 -5.98 -10.26 18.07
CA GLU A 567 -7.41 -9.96 17.86
C GLU A 567 -7.67 -8.51 17.42
N PHE A 568 -6.62 -7.71 17.18
CA PHE A 568 -6.78 -6.39 16.59
C PHE A 568 -7.17 -6.52 15.12
N ALA A 569 -8.21 -5.83 14.65
CA ALA A 569 -8.68 -5.98 13.28
C ALA A 569 -8.75 -4.63 12.53
N VAL A 570 -8.04 -4.52 11.40
CA VAL A 570 -8.06 -3.35 10.51
C VAL A 570 -8.60 -3.74 9.15
N LEU A 571 -9.49 -2.92 8.63
CA LEU A 571 -10.15 -3.13 7.34
C LEU A 571 -9.83 -2.03 6.32
N ASP A 572 -9.58 -2.42 5.08
CA ASP A 572 -9.80 -1.58 3.90
C ASP A 572 -10.93 -2.17 3.03
N PRO A 573 -12.12 -1.56 2.98
CA PRO A 573 -13.30 -2.10 2.29
C PRO A 573 -13.32 -1.81 0.77
N ALA A 574 -12.30 -1.13 0.24
CA ALA A 574 -12.10 -0.93 -1.18
C ALA A 574 -10.59 -0.97 -1.44
N CYS A 575 -9.99 -2.13 -1.16
CA CYS A 575 -8.56 -2.21 -0.91
C CYS A 575 -7.68 -2.03 -2.15
N GLY A 576 -8.22 -2.21 -3.36
CA GLY A 576 -7.44 -2.12 -4.60
C GLY A 576 -6.19 -2.99 -4.50
N SER A 577 -5.01 -2.41 -4.71
CA SER A 577 -3.71 -3.07 -4.56
C SER A 577 -3.23 -3.32 -3.12
N ALA A 578 -4.11 -3.18 -2.12
CA ALA A 578 -3.80 -3.32 -0.69
C ALA A 578 -2.72 -2.35 -0.18
N HIS A 579 -2.54 -1.18 -0.82
CA HIS A 579 -1.51 -0.23 -0.41
C HIS A 579 -1.63 0.21 1.06
N PHE A 580 -2.85 0.49 1.52
CA PHE A 580 -3.11 0.78 2.94
C PHE A 580 -2.80 -0.42 3.84
N LEU A 581 -3.22 -1.63 3.43
CA LEU A 581 -3.07 -2.84 4.21
C LEU A 581 -1.62 -3.28 4.35
N VAL A 582 -0.78 -3.07 3.33
CA VAL A 582 0.68 -3.27 3.41
C VAL A 582 1.27 -2.35 4.48
N GLN A 583 0.95 -1.05 4.43
CA GLN A 583 1.45 -0.08 5.42
C GLN A 583 0.92 -0.31 6.84
N VAL A 584 -0.32 -0.81 6.97
CA VAL A 584 -0.87 -1.26 8.26
C VAL A 584 -0.06 -2.46 8.78
N THR A 585 0.19 -3.46 7.93
CA THR A 585 0.96 -4.66 8.31
C THR A 585 2.35 -4.29 8.83
N GLU A 586 3.05 -3.41 8.10
CA GLU A 586 4.40 -2.97 8.47
C GLU A 586 4.41 -2.26 9.83
N GLN A 587 3.57 -1.24 10.01
CA GLN A 587 3.57 -0.43 11.24
C GLN A 587 3.06 -1.20 12.46
N LEU A 588 2.07 -2.08 12.29
CA LEU A 588 1.60 -2.95 13.38
C LEU A 588 2.69 -3.94 13.81
N ALA A 589 3.42 -4.55 12.86
CA ALA A 589 4.51 -5.46 13.18
C ALA A 589 5.66 -4.75 13.91
N GLU A 590 6.09 -3.59 13.41
CA GLU A 590 7.14 -2.78 14.04
C GLU A 590 6.75 -2.34 15.46
N ARG A 591 5.51 -1.87 15.63
CA ARG A 591 5.04 -1.49 16.95
C ARG A 591 4.90 -2.69 17.89
N THR A 592 4.56 -3.86 17.36
CA THR A 592 4.51 -5.11 18.12
C THR A 592 5.90 -5.52 18.60
N VAL A 593 6.95 -5.36 17.77
CA VAL A 593 8.36 -5.59 18.16
C VAL A 593 8.73 -4.71 19.35
N GLU A 594 8.43 -3.41 19.28
CA GLU A 594 8.68 -2.50 20.41
C GLU A 594 7.88 -2.88 21.67
N PHE A 595 6.61 -3.29 21.50
CA PHE A 595 5.77 -3.71 22.60
C PHE A 595 6.33 -4.95 23.30
N LEU A 596 6.74 -5.97 22.55
CA LEU A 596 7.33 -7.20 23.08
C LEU A 596 8.66 -6.96 23.80
N ALA A 597 9.40 -5.88 23.45
CA ALA A 597 10.59 -5.47 24.17
C ALA A 597 10.30 -5.04 25.63
N ALA A 598 9.11 -4.49 25.89
CA ALA A 598 8.67 -4.07 27.21
C ALA A 598 7.74 -5.08 27.90
N THR A 599 6.95 -5.83 27.13
CA THR A 599 5.95 -6.79 27.61
C THR A 599 6.12 -8.11 26.86
N PRO A 600 7.05 -8.98 27.30
CA PRO A 600 7.32 -10.20 26.56
C PRO A 600 6.20 -11.22 26.67
N LEU A 601 5.89 -11.87 25.54
CA LEU A 601 4.82 -12.87 25.44
C LEU A 601 5.39 -14.21 24.93
N PRO A 602 5.57 -15.23 25.80
CA PRO A 602 6.19 -16.51 25.43
C PRO A 602 5.49 -17.25 24.28
N ALA A 603 4.17 -17.15 24.17
CA ALA A 603 3.41 -17.80 23.09
C ALA A 603 3.71 -17.18 21.71
N ILE A 604 3.93 -15.86 21.64
CA ILE A 604 4.34 -15.19 20.39
C ILE A 604 5.75 -15.63 20.03
N LYS A 605 6.69 -15.63 20.99
CA LYS A 605 8.05 -16.16 20.76
C LYS A 605 8.02 -17.59 20.21
N ALA A 606 7.22 -18.47 20.80
CA ALA A 606 7.09 -19.85 20.33
C ALA A 606 6.53 -19.94 18.90
N ALA A 607 5.61 -19.06 18.50
CA ALA A 607 5.12 -18.99 17.13
C ALA A 607 6.23 -18.54 16.14
N LEU A 608 6.98 -17.49 16.48
CA LEU A 608 8.11 -17.02 15.68
C LEU A 608 9.19 -18.10 15.54
N ASP A 609 9.50 -18.84 16.62
CA ASP A 609 10.48 -19.91 16.58
C ASP A 609 10.05 -21.09 15.70
N ARG A 610 8.74 -21.41 15.64
CA ARG A 610 8.20 -22.42 14.70
C ARG A 610 8.33 -21.97 13.25
N LEU A 611 7.91 -20.75 12.93
CA LEU A 611 8.02 -20.17 11.59
C LEU A 611 9.50 -20.17 11.13
N ARG A 612 10.40 -19.66 11.98
CA ARG A 612 11.84 -19.66 11.73
C ARG A 612 12.40 -21.06 11.56
N GLY A 613 11.83 -22.03 12.27
CA GLY A 613 12.20 -23.44 12.18
C GLY A 613 12.01 -24.06 10.80
N GLN A 614 11.11 -23.52 9.98
CA GLN A 614 10.81 -23.99 8.62
C GLN A 614 11.33 -23.08 7.51
N ALA A 615 11.79 -21.87 7.83
CA ALA A 615 12.41 -20.97 6.85
C ALA A 615 13.66 -21.61 6.21
N ALA A 616 13.96 -21.20 4.97
CA ALA A 616 15.09 -21.73 4.23
C ALA A 616 16.42 -21.46 4.97
N PRO A 617 17.40 -22.38 4.91
CA PRO A 617 18.73 -22.14 5.47
C PRO A 617 19.33 -20.85 4.92
N GLY A 618 19.76 -19.94 5.81
CA GLY A 618 20.29 -18.64 5.44
C GLY A 618 19.27 -17.59 5.00
N ALA A 619 17.97 -17.87 5.12
CA ALA A 619 16.94 -16.84 5.00
C ALA A 619 17.02 -15.86 6.18
N ASP A 620 16.96 -14.55 5.89
CA ASP A 620 16.87 -13.49 6.90
C ASP A 620 15.46 -13.42 7.52
N ALA A 621 15.08 -14.47 8.24
CA ALA A 621 13.81 -14.58 8.97
C ALA A 621 13.85 -13.78 10.30
N THR A 622 13.90 -12.46 10.17
CA THR A 622 13.91 -11.50 11.29
C THR A 622 12.61 -11.58 12.11
N ASP A 623 12.64 -11.19 13.38
CA ASP A 623 11.42 -11.15 14.20
C ASP A 623 10.36 -10.22 13.59
N VAL A 624 10.76 -9.06 13.05
CA VAL A 624 9.85 -8.13 12.35
C VAL A 624 9.21 -8.82 11.12
N THR A 625 9.98 -9.50 10.28
CA THR A 625 9.46 -10.16 9.05
C THR A 625 8.47 -11.27 9.41
N LEU A 626 8.78 -12.07 10.44
CA LEU A 626 7.90 -13.13 10.92
C LEU A 626 6.64 -12.56 11.60
N LEU A 627 6.76 -11.44 12.33
CA LEU A 627 5.62 -10.72 12.89
C LEU A 627 4.74 -10.09 11.82
N ARG A 628 5.31 -9.55 10.73
CA ARG A 628 4.52 -9.07 9.57
C ARG A 628 3.63 -10.19 9.05
N ARG A 629 4.15 -11.41 8.91
CA ARG A 629 3.35 -12.58 8.51
C ARG A 629 2.23 -12.90 9.51
N LEU A 630 2.52 -12.93 10.81
CA LEU A 630 1.50 -13.20 11.83
C LEU A 630 0.42 -12.10 11.86
N VAL A 631 0.83 -10.84 11.93
CA VAL A 631 -0.07 -9.68 11.95
C VAL A 631 -0.93 -9.64 10.69
N LEU A 632 -0.35 -9.88 9.51
CA LEU A 632 -1.09 -9.94 8.26
C LEU A 632 -2.23 -10.97 8.36
N LYS A 633 -1.89 -12.22 8.73
CA LYS A 633 -2.85 -13.32 8.78
C LYS A 633 -3.97 -13.07 9.79
N HIS A 634 -3.68 -12.43 10.92
CA HIS A 634 -4.66 -12.29 12.00
C HIS A 634 -5.41 -10.95 12.04
N CYS A 635 -4.77 -9.86 11.60
CA CYS A 635 -5.20 -8.50 11.92
C CYS A 635 -5.62 -7.66 10.72
N VAL A 636 -5.29 -8.08 9.49
CA VAL A 636 -5.39 -7.24 8.30
C VAL A 636 -6.41 -7.82 7.34
N PHE A 637 -7.43 -7.01 7.00
CA PHE A 637 -8.57 -7.41 6.21
C PHE A 637 -8.83 -6.42 5.06
N GLY A 638 -9.23 -6.94 3.91
CA GLY A 638 -9.49 -6.20 2.69
C GLY A 638 -10.73 -6.71 1.98
N VAL A 639 -11.44 -5.81 1.31
CA VAL A 639 -12.50 -6.18 0.37
C VAL A 639 -12.30 -5.41 -0.93
N ASP A 640 -12.46 -6.10 -2.06
CA ASP A 640 -12.53 -5.48 -3.37
C ASP A 640 -13.69 -6.06 -4.18
N VAL A 641 -14.32 -5.23 -5.02
CA VAL A 641 -15.41 -5.69 -5.89
C VAL A 641 -14.88 -6.49 -7.09
N SER A 642 -13.65 -6.20 -7.52
CA SER A 642 -12.98 -6.87 -8.62
C SER A 642 -12.22 -8.10 -8.12
N PRO A 643 -12.48 -9.31 -8.68
CA PRO A 643 -11.68 -10.50 -8.38
C PRO A 643 -10.19 -10.27 -8.63
N MET A 644 -9.84 -9.65 -9.75
CA MET A 644 -8.47 -9.34 -10.09
C MET A 644 -7.86 -8.31 -9.13
N GLY A 645 -8.65 -7.33 -8.65
CA GLY A 645 -8.22 -6.37 -7.63
C GLY A 645 -7.87 -7.05 -6.29
N ALA A 646 -8.75 -7.92 -5.80
CA ALA A 646 -8.52 -8.71 -4.58
C ALA A 646 -7.26 -9.58 -4.67
N GLU A 647 -6.95 -10.10 -5.85
CA GLU A 647 -5.77 -10.91 -6.08
C GLU A 647 -4.49 -10.08 -6.13
N VAL A 648 -4.53 -8.90 -6.75
CA VAL A 648 -3.42 -7.92 -6.67
C VAL A 648 -3.17 -7.50 -5.22
N ALA A 649 -4.22 -7.29 -4.43
CA ALA A 649 -4.12 -7.06 -3.00
C ALA A 649 -3.40 -8.23 -2.29
N THR A 650 -3.84 -9.45 -2.54
CA THR A 650 -3.25 -10.68 -1.97
C THR A 650 -1.77 -10.81 -2.32
N LEU A 651 -1.39 -10.58 -3.58
CA LEU A 651 -0.01 -10.59 -4.04
C LEU A 651 0.84 -9.54 -3.33
N SER A 652 0.32 -8.31 -3.20
CA SER A 652 1.04 -7.22 -2.54
C SER A 652 1.28 -7.51 -1.05
N LEU A 653 0.29 -8.11 -0.38
CA LEU A 653 0.41 -8.56 1.02
C LEU A 653 1.38 -9.74 1.18
N TRP A 654 1.42 -10.67 0.22
CA TRP A 654 2.43 -11.72 0.19
C TRP A 654 3.84 -11.15 0.02
N LEU A 655 4.06 -10.22 -0.91
CA LEU A 655 5.36 -9.57 -1.07
C LEU A 655 5.82 -8.86 0.21
N ALA A 656 4.88 -8.30 0.98
CA ALA A 656 5.17 -7.59 2.24
C ALA A 656 5.52 -8.53 3.42
N SER A 657 5.11 -9.80 3.34
CA SER A 657 5.23 -10.78 4.43
C SER A 657 6.01 -12.05 4.03
N PHE A 658 6.65 -12.02 2.87
CA PHE A 658 7.34 -13.18 2.31
C PHE A 658 8.55 -13.56 3.16
N VAL A 659 8.74 -14.87 3.35
CA VAL A 659 9.89 -15.45 4.05
C VAL A 659 10.37 -16.64 3.23
N PRO A 660 11.61 -16.62 2.71
CA PRO A 660 12.12 -17.73 1.92
C PRO A 660 12.01 -19.07 2.67
N GLY A 661 11.50 -20.10 1.99
CA GLY A 661 11.30 -21.45 2.52
C GLY A 661 9.92 -21.70 3.17
N LEU A 662 9.15 -20.65 3.47
CA LEU A 662 7.75 -20.81 3.89
C LEU A 662 6.81 -20.74 2.67
N SER A 663 5.68 -21.45 2.73
CA SER A 663 4.62 -21.27 1.76
C SER A 663 3.94 -19.89 1.89
N LEU A 664 3.34 -19.41 0.80
CA LEU A 664 2.52 -18.20 0.84
C LEU A 664 1.34 -18.43 1.78
N ALA A 665 1.08 -17.46 2.68
CA ALA A 665 0.01 -17.59 3.66
C ALA A 665 -1.35 -17.66 2.95
N TYR A 666 -2.28 -18.46 3.46
CA TYR A 666 -3.64 -18.48 2.95
C TYR A 666 -4.38 -17.21 3.42
N LEU A 667 -4.75 -16.34 2.48
CA LEU A 667 -5.39 -15.04 2.74
C LEU A 667 -6.86 -14.98 2.29
N GLY A 668 -7.50 -16.12 1.99
CA GLY A 668 -8.87 -16.16 1.42
C GLY A 668 -9.97 -15.59 2.32
N ARG A 669 -9.70 -15.41 3.62
CA ARG A 669 -10.58 -14.69 4.57
C ARG A 669 -10.04 -13.31 4.97
N ASN A 670 -8.82 -12.98 4.59
CA ASN A 670 -8.22 -11.68 4.83
C ASN A 670 -8.65 -10.75 3.70
N VAL A 671 -8.51 -11.18 2.44
CA VAL A 671 -8.95 -10.41 1.27
C VAL A 671 -10.14 -11.12 0.63
N VAL A 672 -11.29 -10.45 0.59
CA VAL A 672 -12.56 -11.03 0.12
C VAL A 672 -13.05 -10.27 -1.12
N VAL A 673 -13.60 -11.01 -2.09
CA VAL A 673 -14.26 -10.42 -3.26
C VAL A 673 -15.72 -10.13 -2.93
N GLY A 674 -16.15 -8.88 -3.06
CA GLY A 674 -17.56 -8.51 -2.94
C GLY A 674 -17.82 -7.01 -2.92
N ASN A 675 -19.09 -6.62 -3.07
CA ASN A 675 -19.50 -5.22 -3.02
C ASN A 675 -19.71 -4.79 -1.56
N SER A 676 -18.73 -4.08 -1.00
CA SER A 676 -18.76 -3.55 0.37
C SER A 676 -20.00 -2.71 0.74
N LEU A 677 -20.72 -2.17 -0.25
CA LEU A 677 -21.91 -1.37 -0.02
C LEU A 677 -23.22 -2.18 -0.04
N ILE A 678 -23.23 -3.37 -0.64
CA ILE A 678 -24.44 -4.15 -0.88
C ILE A 678 -24.38 -5.46 -0.10
N GLY A 679 -25.40 -5.70 0.72
CA GLY A 679 -25.50 -6.91 1.55
C GLY A 679 -25.82 -6.56 3.00
N VAL A 680 -25.58 -7.53 3.89
CA VAL A 680 -25.92 -7.42 5.31
C VAL A 680 -24.68 -6.97 6.08
N ALA A 681 -24.75 -5.79 6.68
CA ALA A 681 -23.65 -5.20 7.44
C ALA A 681 -23.59 -5.63 8.90
N SER A 682 -24.76 -5.90 9.49
CA SER A 682 -24.90 -6.39 10.86
C SER A 682 -26.03 -7.40 10.89
N ALA A 683 -25.77 -8.57 11.48
CA ALA A 683 -26.77 -9.64 11.59
C ALA A 683 -28.05 -9.18 12.30
N GLY A 684 -27.93 -8.21 13.23
CA GLY A 684 -29.07 -7.65 13.94
C GLY A 684 -30.06 -6.88 13.06
N THR A 685 -29.72 -6.51 11.82
CA THR A 685 -30.69 -5.87 10.91
C THR A 685 -31.69 -6.86 10.31
N VAL A 686 -31.36 -8.15 10.32
CA VAL A 686 -32.17 -9.22 9.71
C VAL A 686 -33.17 -9.80 10.74
N VAL A 687 -33.06 -9.45 12.03
CA VAL A 687 -33.87 -10.02 13.11
C VAL A 687 -34.47 -8.92 14.01
N ARG A 688 -35.68 -9.13 14.53
CA ARG A 688 -36.31 -8.27 15.55
C ARG A 688 -35.98 -8.74 16.98
N GLU A 689 -35.65 -7.77 17.84
CA GLU A 689 -35.44 -7.99 19.29
C GLU A 689 -36.62 -8.75 19.92
N GLY A 690 -36.32 -9.86 20.62
CA GLY A 690 -37.27 -10.57 21.48
C GLY A 690 -37.99 -11.77 20.85
N THR A 691 -37.50 -12.33 19.74
CA THR A 691 -38.06 -13.54 19.09
C THR A 691 -37.09 -14.74 19.13
N PHE A 692 -37.62 -15.97 19.05
CA PHE A 692 -36.86 -17.24 19.08
C PHE A 692 -35.79 -17.35 17.96
N GLN A 693 -35.94 -16.61 16.86
CA GLN A 693 -35.04 -16.63 15.69
C GLN A 693 -33.67 -15.96 15.94
N GLU A 694 -33.57 -15.00 16.87
CA GLU A 694 -32.30 -14.32 17.22
C GLU A 694 -31.26 -15.30 17.80
N THR A 695 -31.74 -16.27 18.59
CA THR A 695 -30.86 -17.27 19.21
C THR A 695 -30.28 -18.22 18.18
N SER A 696 -31.07 -18.67 17.20
CA SER A 696 -30.61 -19.53 16.11
C SER A 696 -29.59 -18.84 15.21
N LEU A 697 -29.82 -17.56 14.87
CA LEU A 697 -28.87 -16.77 14.09
C LEU A 697 -27.54 -16.60 14.83
N ARG A 698 -27.59 -16.29 16.13
CA ARG A 698 -26.39 -16.14 16.96
C ARG A 698 -25.61 -17.46 17.06
N LEU A 699 -26.28 -18.59 17.29
CA LEU A 699 -25.63 -19.91 17.34
C LEU A 699 -24.93 -20.26 16.04
N ALA A 700 -25.56 -19.98 14.89
CA ALA A 700 -24.98 -20.24 13.58
C ALA A 700 -23.76 -19.32 13.29
N LEU A 701 -23.80 -18.04 13.71
CA LEU A 701 -22.65 -17.14 13.63
C LEU A 701 -21.51 -17.54 14.57
N ASP A 702 -21.82 -18.05 15.76
CA ASP A 702 -20.81 -18.58 16.69
C ASP A 702 -20.17 -19.87 16.16
N GLU A 703 -20.92 -20.73 15.47
CA GLU A 703 -20.40 -21.89 14.75
C GLU A 703 -19.49 -21.48 13.58
N ALA A 704 -19.94 -20.53 12.77
CA ALA A 704 -19.14 -19.93 11.70
C ALA A 704 -17.82 -19.34 12.21
N SER A 705 -17.87 -18.62 13.33
CA SER A 705 -16.68 -18.04 13.94
C SER A 705 -15.71 -19.10 14.47
N ARG A 706 -16.20 -20.20 15.03
CA ARG A 706 -15.35 -21.33 15.45
C ARG A 706 -14.70 -22.02 14.25
N ALA A 707 -15.45 -22.22 13.16
CA ALA A 707 -14.90 -22.80 11.94
C ALA A 707 -13.82 -21.88 11.33
N ALA A 708 -14.08 -20.57 11.26
CA ALA A 708 -13.14 -19.57 10.77
C ALA A 708 -11.90 -19.39 11.67
N ALA A 709 -12.00 -19.65 12.98
CA ALA A 709 -10.85 -19.60 13.89
C ALA A 709 -9.78 -20.63 13.53
N ARG A 710 -10.17 -21.81 13.04
CA ARG A 710 -9.22 -22.86 12.60
C ARG A 710 -8.32 -22.40 11.46
N VAL A 711 -8.87 -21.63 10.50
CA VAL A 711 -8.08 -21.06 9.39
C VAL A 711 -6.95 -20.17 9.91
N ALA A 712 -7.22 -19.40 10.96
CA ALA A 712 -6.24 -18.52 11.58
C ALA A 712 -5.21 -19.28 12.43
N GLU A 713 -5.56 -20.43 13.02
CA GLU A 713 -4.67 -21.24 13.88
C GLU A 713 -3.61 -22.03 13.11
N ILE A 714 -3.81 -22.26 11.81
CA ILE A 714 -2.86 -22.96 10.96
C ILE A 714 -1.70 -22.01 10.61
N ASP A 715 -0.43 -22.40 10.82
CA ASP A 715 0.73 -21.51 10.62
C ASP A 715 1.10 -21.32 9.11
N ASP A 716 0.48 -22.08 8.18
CA ASP A 716 0.77 -22.11 6.74
C ASP A 716 2.26 -22.27 6.39
N LEU A 717 2.95 -23.16 7.11
CA LEU A 717 4.39 -23.39 6.95
C LEU A 717 4.71 -24.11 5.62
N THR A 718 3.81 -25.00 5.20
CA THR A 718 4.00 -25.90 4.05
C THR A 718 2.81 -25.87 3.11
N PRO A 719 2.94 -26.35 1.86
CA PRO A 719 1.81 -26.40 0.93
C PRO A 719 0.64 -27.23 1.44
N GLY A 720 0.91 -28.30 2.19
CA GLY A 720 -0.13 -29.11 2.83
C GLY A 720 -0.94 -28.33 3.86
N GLN A 721 -0.28 -27.50 4.67
CA GLN A 721 -0.97 -26.65 5.65
C GLN A 721 -1.79 -25.54 4.97
N VAL A 722 -1.34 -25.01 3.84
CA VAL A 722 -2.13 -24.06 3.04
C VAL A 722 -3.40 -24.75 2.53
N GLU A 723 -3.32 -26.01 2.13
CA GLU A 723 -4.48 -26.79 1.73
C GLU A 723 -5.41 -27.08 2.92
N ASP A 724 -4.86 -27.37 4.10
CA ASP A 724 -5.63 -27.51 5.34
C ASP A 724 -6.39 -26.20 5.66
N SER A 725 -5.74 -25.03 5.49
CA SER A 725 -6.38 -23.72 5.64
C SER A 725 -7.51 -23.50 4.66
N ARG A 726 -7.32 -23.89 3.38
CA ARG A 726 -8.35 -23.83 2.34
C ARG A 726 -9.53 -24.74 2.66
N ALA A 727 -9.28 -25.98 3.08
CA ALA A 727 -10.31 -26.93 3.47
C ALA A 727 -11.09 -26.45 4.71
N ALA A 728 -10.39 -25.86 5.70
CA ALA A 728 -11.03 -25.27 6.87
C ALA A 728 -11.90 -24.04 6.53
N ASP A 729 -11.49 -23.23 5.54
CA ASP A 729 -12.33 -22.11 5.06
C ASP A 729 -13.57 -22.63 4.34
N GLU A 730 -13.43 -23.64 3.48
CA GLU A 730 -14.56 -24.25 2.79
C GLU A 730 -15.55 -24.88 3.78
N GLU A 731 -15.08 -25.57 4.81
CA GLU A 731 -15.94 -26.08 5.90
C GLU A 731 -16.73 -24.95 6.58
N ALA A 732 -16.10 -23.79 6.79
CA ALA A 732 -16.76 -22.62 7.37
C ALA A 732 -17.78 -21.97 6.41
N ARG A 733 -17.53 -21.98 5.09
CA ARG A 733 -18.47 -21.52 4.06
C ARG A 733 -19.70 -22.44 4.00
N VAL A 734 -19.48 -23.75 3.97
CA VAL A 734 -20.56 -24.76 4.01
C VAL A 734 -21.41 -24.60 5.28
N ALA A 735 -20.78 -24.40 6.43
CA ALA A 735 -21.50 -24.16 7.70
C ALA A 735 -22.38 -22.89 7.69
N THR A 736 -22.12 -21.93 6.81
CA THR A 736 -22.86 -20.66 6.71
C THR A 736 -23.78 -20.56 5.49
N GLU A 737 -23.85 -21.59 4.65
CA GLU A 737 -24.60 -21.54 3.39
C GLU A 737 -26.09 -21.22 3.60
N GLY A 738 -26.72 -21.81 4.63
CA GLY A 738 -28.11 -21.50 5.00
C GLY A 738 -28.31 -20.05 5.43
N LEU A 739 -27.37 -19.46 6.17
CA LEU A 739 -27.42 -18.04 6.53
C LEU A 739 -27.21 -17.15 5.31
N ARG A 740 -26.33 -17.55 4.38
CA ARG A 740 -26.11 -16.81 3.13
C ARG A 740 -27.40 -16.73 2.32
N ARG A 741 -28.12 -17.85 2.13
CA ARG A 741 -29.45 -17.85 1.48
C ARG A 741 -30.42 -16.86 2.11
N LEU A 742 -30.48 -16.83 3.45
CA LEU A 742 -31.33 -15.90 4.19
C LEU A 742 -30.92 -14.43 3.96
N PHE A 743 -29.62 -14.15 3.98
CA PHE A 743 -29.10 -12.79 3.82
C PHE A 743 -29.17 -12.30 2.36
N ASP A 744 -28.98 -13.19 1.39
CA ASP A 744 -29.21 -12.92 -0.04
C ASP A 744 -30.67 -12.50 -0.24
N LEU A 745 -31.60 -13.31 0.28
CA LEU A 745 -33.04 -13.05 0.23
C LEU A 745 -33.40 -11.70 0.88
N TRP A 746 -32.87 -11.42 2.07
CA TRP A 746 -33.07 -10.13 2.75
C TRP A 746 -32.60 -8.93 1.91
N THR A 747 -31.48 -9.10 1.21
CA THR A 747 -30.84 -8.04 0.41
C THR A 747 -31.59 -7.81 -0.91
N ALA A 748 -32.12 -8.88 -1.51
CA ALA A 748 -32.76 -8.88 -2.82
C ALA A 748 -34.01 -7.97 -2.92
N GLU A 749 -34.66 -7.62 -1.81
CA GLU A 749 -35.80 -6.69 -1.84
C GLU A 749 -35.40 -5.31 -2.37
N GLY A 750 -34.19 -4.83 -2.05
CA GLY A 750 -33.66 -3.56 -2.57
C GLY A 750 -33.46 -3.57 -4.10
N PHE A 751 -33.40 -4.75 -4.69
CA PHE A 751 -33.22 -4.99 -6.13
C PHE A 751 -34.53 -5.31 -6.85
N GLY A 752 -35.68 -5.18 -6.16
CA GLY A 752 -37.00 -5.34 -6.75
C GLY A 752 -37.66 -6.70 -6.54
N VAL A 753 -37.07 -7.60 -5.72
CA VAL A 753 -37.71 -8.86 -5.32
C VAL A 753 -38.73 -8.59 -4.22
N ALA A 754 -39.96 -8.26 -4.62
CA ALA A 754 -41.02 -7.87 -3.69
C ALA A 754 -41.39 -9.01 -2.71
N GLY A 755 -41.45 -8.68 -1.42
CA GLY A 755 -41.80 -9.63 -0.35
C GLY A 755 -40.62 -10.47 0.16
N ALA A 756 -39.41 -10.26 -0.34
CA ALA A 756 -38.24 -11.05 0.06
C ALA A 756 -37.86 -10.91 1.54
N ARG A 757 -37.83 -9.69 2.12
CA ARG A 757 -37.57 -9.54 3.57
C ARG A 757 -38.67 -10.12 4.43
N VAL A 758 -39.93 -9.94 4.02
CA VAL A 758 -41.08 -10.54 4.73
C VAL A 758 -40.94 -12.05 4.76
N HIS A 759 -40.57 -12.68 3.64
CA HIS A 759 -40.34 -14.11 3.59
C HIS A 759 -39.15 -14.53 4.46
N ALA A 760 -38.04 -13.79 4.42
CA ALA A 760 -36.88 -14.02 5.29
C ALA A 760 -37.24 -13.93 6.79
N GLU A 761 -38.11 -12.99 7.18
CA GLU A 761 -38.59 -12.84 8.56
C GLU A 761 -39.53 -13.99 8.98
N GLU A 762 -40.52 -14.31 8.16
CA GLU A 762 -41.56 -15.28 8.51
C GLU A 762 -41.10 -16.73 8.42
N HIS A 763 -40.22 -17.05 7.44
CA HIS A 763 -39.81 -18.41 7.09
C HIS A 763 -38.30 -18.63 7.21
N GLY A 764 -37.58 -17.77 7.94
CA GLY A 764 -36.12 -17.82 8.06
C GLY A 764 -35.53 -19.21 8.40
N PRO A 765 -36.09 -19.99 9.36
CA PRO A 765 -35.62 -21.35 9.63
C PRO A 765 -35.71 -22.29 8.43
N ASP A 766 -36.77 -22.20 7.64
CA ASP A 766 -36.97 -23.03 6.44
C ASP A 766 -35.99 -22.61 5.32
N VAL A 767 -35.75 -21.31 5.16
CA VAL A 767 -34.75 -20.75 4.23
C VAL A 767 -33.33 -21.22 4.58
N ILE A 768 -33.00 -21.23 5.88
CA ILE A 768 -31.71 -21.73 6.37
C ILE A 768 -31.59 -23.23 6.10
N ALA A 769 -32.64 -24.01 6.40
CA ALA A 769 -32.67 -25.45 6.16
C ALA A 769 -32.66 -25.83 4.66
N GLY A 770 -33.10 -24.91 3.78
CA GLY A 770 -33.33 -25.19 2.36
C GLY A 770 -34.69 -25.83 2.07
N ASP A 771 -35.59 -25.87 3.06
CA ASP A 771 -36.89 -26.55 3.00
C ASP A 771 -38.01 -25.56 2.60
N ASN A 772 -37.80 -24.81 1.53
CA ASN A 772 -38.72 -23.75 1.10
C ASN A 772 -39.96 -24.29 0.39
N SER A 773 -41.10 -23.61 0.55
CA SER A 773 -42.25 -23.78 -0.36
C SER A 773 -41.88 -23.39 -1.80
N GLU A 774 -42.61 -23.86 -2.81
CA GLU A 774 -42.34 -23.54 -4.23
C GLU A 774 -42.22 -22.02 -4.50
N ASN A 775 -43.12 -21.23 -3.92
CA ASN A 775 -43.06 -19.76 -4.00
C ASN A 775 -41.84 -19.17 -3.26
N GLY A 776 -41.48 -19.74 -2.11
CA GLY A 776 -40.30 -19.32 -1.35
C GLY A 776 -39.00 -19.64 -2.09
N GLN A 777 -38.92 -20.81 -2.72
CA GLN A 777 -37.76 -21.21 -3.51
C GLN A 777 -37.55 -20.28 -4.70
N SER A 778 -38.62 -19.87 -5.38
CA SER A 778 -38.52 -18.88 -6.46
C SER A 778 -37.94 -17.54 -6.00
N LEU A 779 -38.21 -17.11 -4.75
CA LEU A 779 -37.63 -15.88 -4.19
C LEU A 779 -36.15 -16.07 -3.87
N VAL A 780 -35.78 -17.23 -3.30
CA VAL A 780 -34.39 -17.58 -2.98
C VAL A 780 -33.55 -17.70 -4.24
N ASP A 781 -34.06 -18.34 -5.29
CA ASP A 781 -33.36 -18.47 -6.58
C ASP A 781 -33.14 -17.10 -7.23
N ALA A 782 -34.16 -16.23 -7.21
CA ALA A 782 -34.03 -14.86 -7.70
C ALA A 782 -32.99 -14.05 -6.89
N ALA A 783 -32.97 -14.24 -5.57
CA ALA A 783 -31.99 -13.61 -4.69
C ALA A 783 -30.56 -14.10 -4.97
N ALA A 784 -30.36 -15.40 -5.22
CA ALA A 784 -29.07 -15.98 -5.54
C ALA A 784 -28.49 -15.45 -6.87
N VAL A 785 -29.34 -15.27 -7.89
CA VAL A 785 -28.94 -14.64 -9.17
C VAL A 785 -28.45 -13.21 -8.93
N LEU A 786 -29.23 -12.40 -8.20
CA LEU A 786 -28.87 -11.02 -7.87
C LEU A 786 -27.60 -10.93 -7.01
N ALA A 787 -27.44 -11.86 -6.05
CA ALA A 787 -26.26 -11.93 -5.21
C ALA A 787 -24.99 -12.19 -6.02
N SER A 788 -25.06 -13.07 -7.03
CA SER A 788 -23.95 -13.31 -7.95
C SER A 788 -23.69 -12.11 -8.87
N GLU A 789 -24.74 -11.53 -9.45
CA GLU A 789 -24.65 -10.40 -10.41
C GLU A 789 -24.12 -9.12 -9.76
N HIS A 790 -24.59 -8.79 -8.56
CA HIS A 790 -24.22 -7.56 -7.83
C HIS A 790 -23.18 -7.79 -6.73
N ARG A 791 -22.67 -9.02 -6.60
CA ARG A 791 -21.63 -9.41 -5.63
C ARG A 791 -22.02 -9.04 -4.20
N PHE A 792 -23.18 -9.52 -3.72
CA PHE A 792 -23.61 -9.24 -2.35
C PHE A 792 -22.55 -9.70 -1.34
N LEU A 793 -22.20 -8.81 -0.41
CA LEU A 793 -21.23 -9.05 0.65
C LEU A 793 -21.91 -9.00 2.01
N HIS A 794 -21.94 -10.12 2.70
CA HIS A 794 -22.51 -10.21 4.04
C HIS A 794 -21.42 -10.23 5.11
N TRP A 795 -21.13 -9.05 5.67
CA TRP A 795 -20.03 -8.82 6.60
C TRP A 795 -19.92 -9.84 7.75
N PRO A 796 -21.03 -10.25 8.43
CA PRO A 796 -20.96 -11.24 9.49
C PRO A 796 -20.58 -12.66 9.02
N LEU A 797 -20.79 -12.99 7.73
CA LEU A 797 -20.47 -14.30 7.16
C LEU A 797 -19.05 -14.36 6.60
N GLU A 798 -18.60 -13.26 5.98
CA GLU A 798 -17.23 -13.18 5.45
C GLU A 798 -16.20 -13.07 6.58
N PHE A 799 -16.47 -12.22 7.58
CA PHE A 799 -15.59 -11.95 8.72
C PHE A 799 -16.20 -12.33 10.08
N PRO A 800 -16.60 -13.60 10.28
CA PRO A 800 -17.33 -14.02 11.48
C PRO A 800 -16.50 -13.78 12.76
N ARG A 801 -15.17 -13.94 12.72
CA ARG A 801 -14.31 -13.64 13.88
C ARG A 801 -14.37 -12.18 14.35
N VAL A 802 -14.67 -11.24 13.44
CA VAL A 802 -14.75 -9.80 13.74
C VAL A 802 -16.16 -9.41 14.22
N PHE A 803 -17.19 -10.12 13.74
CA PHE A 803 -18.59 -9.81 14.04
C PHE A 803 -19.24 -10.75 15.06
N SER A 804 -18.52 -11.75 15.56
CA SER A 804 -18.96 -12.63 16.66
C SER A 804 -18.47 -12.15 18.03
N GLY A 805 -19.20 -12.50 19.08
CA GLY A 805 -18.89 -12.10 20.46
C GLY A 805 -19.31 -10.67 20.85
N GLU A 806 -18.73 -10.16 21.94
CA GLU A 806 -19.11 -8.87 22.55
C GLU A 806 -18.48 -7.64 21.87
N ARG A 807 -17.35 -7.83 21.15
CA ARG A 807 -16.57 -6.74 20.52
C ARG A 807 -16.75 -6.74 19.01
N GLN A 808 -17.98 -6.54 18.55
CA GLN A 808 -18.31 -6.61 17.13
C GLN A 808 -17.78 -5.40 16.33
N GLY A 809 -17.13 -5.69 15.20
CA GLY A 809 -16.62 -4.71 14.25
C GLY A 809 -15.11 -4.48 14.34
N PHE A 810 -14.56 -3.82 13.32
CA PHE A 810 -13.13 -3.58 13.17
C PHE A 810 -12.63 -2.49 14.13
N ASP A 811 -11.41 -2.64 14.65
CA ASP A 811 -10.72 -1.64 15.45
C ASP A 811 -10.46 -0.35 14.67
N ALA A 812 -10.14 -0.48 13.39
CA ALA A 812 -9.95 0.64 12.49
C ALA A 812 -10.37 0.32 11.05
N VAL A 813 -10.84 1.35 10.34
CA VAL A 813 -11.13 1.29 8.90
C VAL A 813 -10.29 2.36 8.19
N VAL A 814 -9.57 1.95 7.16
CA VAL A 814 -8.73 2.82 6.32
C VAL A 814 -9.09 2.67 4.86
N GLY A 815 -8.58 3.56 4.00
CA GLY A 815 -8.67 3.39 2.56
C GLY A 815 -8.93 4.67 1.78
N ASN A 816 -8.95 4.52 0.46
CA ASN A 816 -9.36 5.53 -0.50
C ASN A 816 -10.58 5.00 -1.29
N PRO A 817 -11.82 5.26 -0.83
CA PRO A 817 -13.00 4.77 -1.52
C PRO A 817 -13.11 5.35 -2.94
N PRO A 818 -13.82 4.67 -3.87
CA PRO A 818 -14.08 5.20 -5.20
C PRO A 818 -14.89 6.51 -5.14
N TRP A 819 -14.53 7.48 -5.97
CA TRP A 819 -15.17 8.81 -6.01
C TRP A 819 -16.24 8.94 -7.08
N GLU A 820 -16.42 7.92 -7.90
CA GLU A 820 -17.27 7.90 -9.08
C GLU A 820 -18.76 7.92 -8.75
N GLU A 821 -19.55 8.36 -9.74
CA GLU A 821 -21.00 8.25 -9.73
C GLU A 821 -21.41 6.88 -10.26
N VAL A 822 -22.46 6.28 -9.68
CA VAL A 822 -23.05 5.03 -10.20
C VAL A 822 -23.86 5.34 -11.46
N THR A 823 -23.17 5.57 -12.57
CA THR A 823 -23.76 5.92 -13.88
C THR A 823 -22.92 5.39 -15.03
N VAL A 824 -23.58 5.06 -16.14
CA VAL A 824 -22.92 4.65 -17.38
C VAL A 824 -22.96 5.80 -18.38
N GLU A 825 -21.80 6.40 -18.63
CA GLU A 825 -21.65 7.48 -19.60
C GLU A 825 -21.69 6.92 -21.03
N GLU A 826 -22.57 7.49 -21.86
CA GLU A 826 -22.79 7.07 -23.26
C GLU A 826 -21.50 7.07 -24.08
N LEU A 827 -20.72 8.13 -23.93
CA LEU A 827 -19.49 8.31 -24.69
C LEU A 827 -18.45 7.26 -24.32
N SER A 828 -18.31 6.97 -23.03
CA SER A 828 -17.36 5.99 -22.52
C SER A 828 -17.74 4.57 -22.92
N PHE A 829 -19.03 4.28 -23.02
CA PHE A 829 -19.53 3.01 -23.56
C PHE A 829 -19.19 2.86 -25.05
N TYR A 830 -19.64 3.79 -25.91
CA TYR A 830 -19.40 3.69 -27.35
C TYR A 830 -17.92 3.83 -27.71
N GLY A 831 -17.14 4.54 -26.90
CA GLY A 831 -15.70 4.70 -27.10
C GLY A 831 -14.91 3.39 -27.03
N LEU A 832 -15.41 2.37 -26.34
CA LEU A 832 -14.81 1.03 -26.30
C LEU A 832 -15.04 0.25 -27.59
N HIS A 833 -16.20 0.45 -28.22
CA HIS A 833 -16.56 -0.21 -29.48
C HIS A 833 -16.02 0.54 -30.71
N GLN A 834 -15.67 1.83 -30.55
CA GLN A 834 -15.06 2.64 -31.58
C GLN A 834 -13.87 3.45 -31.06
N PRO A 835 -12.66 2.86 -31.10
CA PRO A 835 -11.44 3.53 -30.65
C PRO A 835 -11.20 4.88 -31.34
N GLY A 836 -10.84 5.90 -30.56
CA GLY A 836 -10.62 7.27 -31.06
C GLY A 836 -11.85 8.20 -31.05
N LEU A 837 -13.04 7.69 -30.70
CA LEU A 837 -14.28 8.48 -30.57
C LEU A 837 -14.14 9.67 -29.59
N HIS A 838 -13.36 9.50 -28.52
CA HIS A 838 -13.09 10.57 -27.54
C HIS A 838 -12.25 11.71 -28.13
N GLY A 839 -11.41 11.43 -29.14
CA GLY A 839 -10.59 12.40 -29.85
C GLY A 839 -11.36 13.26 -30.86
N MET A 840 -12.54 12.80 -31.30
CA MET A 840 -13.34 13.48 -32.32
C MET A 840 -14.05 14.74 -31.80
N GLY A 841 -14.31 15.68 -32.72
CA GLY A 841 -15.14 16.86 -32.44
C GLY A 841 -16.61 16.48 -32.20
N VAL A 842 -17.37 17.30 -31.46
CA VAL A 842 -18.75 16.96 -31.03
C VAL A 842 -19.69 16.59 -32.19
N LYS A 843 -19.56 17.23 -33.36
CA LYS A 843 -20.40 16.94 -34.54
C LYS A 843 -20.04 15.61 -35.20
N GLU A 844 -18.74 15.41 -35.45
CA GLU A 844 -18.17 14.20 -36.03
C GLU A 844 -18.49 12.97 -35.15
N ARG A 845 -18.30 13.10 -33.84
CA ARG A 845 -18.64 12.07 -32.85
C ARG A 845 -20.11 11.63 -32.92
N LYS A 846 -21.05 12.56 -33.10
CA LYS A 846 -22.47 12.22 -33.21
C LYS A 846 -22.78 11.43 -34.49
N VAL A 847 -22.07 11.73 -35.58
CA VAL A 847 -22.18 10.98 -36.83
C VAL A 847 -21.60 9.59 -36.64
N ALA A 848 -20.39 9.49 -36.07
CA ALA A 848 -19.72 8.22 -35.80
C ALA A 848 -20.55 7.28 -34.89
N ILE A 849 -21.14 7.80 -33.80
CA ILE A 849 -22.05 7.01 -32.94
C ILE A 849 -23.28 6.54 -33.73
N ALA A 850 -23.85 7.37 -34.60
CA ALA A 850 -25.02 6.99 -35.39
C ALA A 850 -24.68 5.86 -36.39
N GLU A 851 -23.55 5.98 -37.09
CA GLU A 851 -23.02 4.94 -37.99
C GLU A 851 -22.74 3.64 -37.23
N LEU A 852 -22.07 3.72 -36.07
CA LEU A 852 -21.79 2.56 -35.21
C LEU A 852 -23.07 1.85 -34.74
N VAL A 853 -24.12 2.60 -34.41
CA VAL A 853 -25.42 2.04 -34.01
C VAL A 853 -26.15 1.40 -35.20
N GLU A 854 -25.95 1.89 -36.42
CA GLU A 854 -26.46 1.25 -37.63
C GLU A 854 -25.72 -0.07 -37.95
N GLU A 855 -24.40 -0.10 -37.75
CA GLU A 855 -23.56 -1.29 -37.97
C GLU A 855 -23.74 -2.35 -36.87
N ARG A 856 -23.90 -1.93 -35.61
CA ARG A 856 -24.07 -2.76 -34.41
C ARG A 856 -25.40 -2.44 -33.70
N PRO A 857 -26.55 -2.89 -34.22
CA PRO A 857 -27.88 -2.55 -33.69
C PRO A 857 -28.14 -3.06 -32.26
N GLU A 858 -27.32 -3.97 -31.74
CA GLU A 858 -27.37 -4.50 -30.38
C GLU A 858 -26.75 -3.57 -29.32
N LEU A 859 -25.86 -2.64 -29.70
CA LEU A 859 -25.18 -1.73 -28.76
C LEU A 859 -26.13 -0.82 -27.95
N PRO A 860 -27.17 -0.21 -28.54
CA PRO A 860 -28.15 0.55 -27.76
C PRO A 860 -28.88 -0.29 -26.70
N ASP A 861 -29.13 -1.57 -26.98
CA ASP A 861 -29.75 -2.49 -26.02
C ASP A 861 -28.79 -2.85 -24.89
N GLN A 862 -27.52 -3.10 -25.20
CA GLN A 862 -26.47 -3.31 -24.20
C GLN A 862 -26.30 -2.07 -23.29
N LEU A 863 -26.19 -0.86 -23.86
CA LEU A 863 -26.13 0.38 -23.10
C LEU A 863 -27.36 0.58 -22.20
N ARG A 864 -28.57 0.25 -22.70
CA ARG A 864 -29.79 0.29 -21.89
C ARG A 864 -29.73 -0.70 -20.73
N SER A 865 -29.21 -1.90 -20.97
CA SER A 865 -29.03 -2.93 -19.94
C SER A 865 -28.06 -2.48 -18.85
N GLU A 866 -26.89 -1.96 -19.22
CA GLU A 866 -25.90 -1.45 -18.27
C GLU A 866 -26.43 -0.26 -17.46
N ARG A 867 -27.11 0.68 -18.12
CA ARG A 867 -27.79 1.79 -17.43
C ARG A 867 -28.85 1.30 -16.46
N ARG A 868 -29.66 0.31 -16.86
CA ARG A 868 -30.67 -0.29 -15.98
C ARG A 868 -30.02 -0.97 -14.77
N ARG A 869 -28.90 -1.68 -14.96
CA ARG A 869 -28.14 -2.30 -13.86
C ARG A 869 -27.63 -1.25 -12.87
N ALA A 870 -27.04 -0.16 -13.36
CA ALA A 870 -26.60 0.97 -12.53
C ALA A 870 -27.78 1.67 -11.82
N GLU A 871 -28.93 1.81 -12.48
CA GLU A 871 -30.15 2.37 -11.89
C GLU A 871 -30.71 1.49 -10.76
N VAL A 872 -30.73 0.17 -10.95
CA VAL A 872 -31.17 -0.79 -9.92
C VAL A 872 -30.22 -0.74 -8.72
N GLU A 873 -28.91 -0.72 -8.94
CA GLU A 873 -27.93 -0.59 -7.86
C GLU A 873 -28.10 0.74 -7.11
N ARG A 874 -28.28 1.85 -7.83
CA ARG A 874 -28.59 3.16 -7.24
C ARG A 874 -29.87 3.12 -6.41
N ALA A 875 -30.91 2.43 -6.88
CA ALA A 875 -32.16 2.26 -6.14
C ALA A 875 -31.95 1.43 -4.87
N ALA A 876 -31.22 0.32 -4.96
CA ALA A 876 -30.89 -0.54 -3.83
C ALA A 876 -30.12 0.23 -2.74
N LEU A 877 -29.09 1.01 -3.13
CA LEU A 877 -28.36 1.89 -2.23
C LEU A 877 -29.25 2.97 -1.59
N ALA A 878 -30.22 3.51 -2.32
CA ALA A 878 -31.13 4.51 -1.81
C ALA A 878 -32.18 3.95 -0.81
N THR A 879 -32.60 2.70 -0.99
CA THR A 879 -33.55 1.99 -0.10
C THR A 879 -32.89 1.17 1.00
N GLY A 880 -31.55 1.10 1.00
CA GLY A 880 -30.76 0.38 1.98
C GLY A 880 -30.70 1.08 3.34
N GLU A 881 -29.65 0.76 4.11
CA GLU A 881 -29.41 1.32 5.44
C GLU A 881 -28.81 2.74 5.45
N TYR A 882 -28.67 3.34 4.26
CA TYR A 882 -28.00 4.62 4.08
C TYR A 882 -28.95 5.80 4.24
N GLN A 883 -28.49 6.84 4.93
CA GLN A 883 -29.18 8.12 4.98
C GLN A 883 -29.10 8.82 3.61
N SER A 884 -30.26 9.30 3.14
CA SER A 884 -30.38 9.99 1.86
C SER A 884 -29.55 11.28 1.85
N THR A 885 -28.51 11.33 1.01
CA THR A 885 -27.82 12.57 0.66
C THR A 885 -28.55 13.22 -0.51
N LYS A 886 -28.87 14.51 -0.42
CA LYS A 886 -29.59 15.22 -1.50
C LYS A 886 -28.65 15.49 -2.67
N GLY A 887 -28.78 14.78 -3.79
CA GLY A 887 -27.97 15.01 -5.00
C GLY A 887 -27.59 13.69 -5.69
N ASP A 888 -26.54 13.72 -6.51
CA ASP A 888 -26.03 12.52 -7.17
C ASP A 888 -25.28 11.59 -6.18
N PRO A 889 -25.46 10.26 -6.33
CA PRO A 889 -25.04 9.22 -5.40
C PRO A 889 -23.56 8.88 -5.58
N ASP A 890 -22.67 9.81 -5.25
CA ASP A 890 -21.22 9.52 -5.29
C ASP A 890 -20.88 8.37 -4.32
N LEU A 891 -20.18 7.35 -4.78
CA LEU A 891 -19.88 6.13 -4.02
C LEU A 891 -19.19 6.41 -2.68
N HIS A 892 -18.23 7.34 -2.66
CA HIS A 892 -17.51 7.73 -1.43
C HIS A 892 -18.42 8.14 -0.27
N LYS A 893 -19.63 8.67 -0.55
CA LYS A 893 -20.60 9.05 0.50
C LYS A 893 -21.21 7.83 1.18
N TYR A 894 -21.51 6.78 0.42
CA TYR A 894 -22.06 5.53 0.94
C TYR A 894 -21.00 4.75 1.71
N PHE A 895 -19.77 4.70 1.18
CA PHE A 895 -18.63 4.11 1.88
C PHE A 895 -18.42 4.74 3.25
N CYS A 896 -18.44 6.07 3.36
CA CYS A 896 -18.30 6.74 4.64
C CYS A 896 -19.37 6.33 5.67
N GLN A 897 -20.63 6.21 5.23
CA GLN A 897 -21.71 5.74 6.11
C GLN A 897 -21.53 4.26 6.48
N ARG A 898 -21.09 3.42 5.53
CA ARG A 898 -20.75 2.02 5.75
C ARG A 898 -19.65 1.87 6.81
N TYR A 899 -18.59 2.69 6.77
CA TYR A 899 -17.48 2.63 7.73
C TYR A 899 -17.95 2.71 9.17
N ARG A 900 -18.98 3.53 9.45
CA ARG A 900 -19.61 3.64 10.78
C ARG A 900 -20.11 2.30 11.29
N THR A 901 -20.78 1.53 10.43
CA THR A 901 -21.37 0.23 10.81
C THR A 901 -20.27 -0.80 11.03
N LEU A 902 -19.20 -0.74 10.23
CA LEU A 902 -18.10 -1.70 10.25
C LEU A 902 -17.09 -1.45 11.37
N VAL A 903 -16.77 -0.20 11.68
CA VAL A 903 -15.84 0.14 12.75
C VAL A 903 -16.55 -0.03 14.09
N ARG A 904 -15.95 -0.68 15.07
CA ARG A 904 -16.58 -0.87 16.39
C ARG A 904 -16.65 0.43 17.20
N PRO A 905 -17.45 0.52 18.28
CA PRO A 905 -17.40 1.63 19.22
C PRO A 905 -15.97 1.89 19.72
N GLU A 906 -15.54 3.15 19.80
CA GLU A 906 -14.16 3.56 20.15
C GLU A 906 -13.08 3.17 19.12
N GLY A 907 -13.47 2.61 17.97
CA GLY A 907 -12.58 2.42 16.83
C GLY A 907 -12.37 3.70 16.01
N ALA A 908 -11.46 3.64 15.03
CA ALA A 908 -11.03 4.81 14.26
C ALA A 908 -11.24 4.64 12.75
N ILE A 909 -11.42 5.75 12.03
CA ILE A 909 -11.41 5.79 10.57
C ILE A 909 -10.31 6.75 10.08
N GLY A 910 -9.58 6.33 9.05
CA GLY A 910 -8.51 7.11 8.42
C GLY A 910 -8.60 7.02 6.89
N VAL A 911 -9.22 8.01 6.26
CA VAL A 911 -9.68 7.86 4.86
C VAL A 911 -9.36 9.07 3.98
N VAL A 912 -9.23 8.81 2.67
CA VAL A 912 -9.03 9.82 1.63
C VAL A 912 -10.38 10.16 1.01
N LEU A 913 -10.73 11.45 0.90
CA LEU A 913 -11.99 11.90 0.31
C LEU A 913 -11.76 13.05 -0.67
N PRO A 914 -12.64 13.21 -1.68
CA PRO A 914 -12.59 14.38 -2.54
C PRO A 914 -12.99 15.62 -1.73
N ARG A 915 -12.34 16.76 -2.00
CA ARG A 915 -12.65 18.02 -1.31
C ARG A 915 -14.13 18.42 -1.43
N SER A 916 -14.81 17.98 -2.49
CA SER A 916 -16.25 18.20 -2.70
C SER A 916 -17.10 17.71 -1.52
N ALA A 917 -16.66 16.68 -0.78
CA ALA A 917 -17.31 16.19 0.42
C ALA A 917 -17.47 17.28 1.50
N PHE A 918 -16.54 18.24 1.54
CA PHE A 918 -16.46 19.27 2.57
C PHE A 918 -17.08 20.62 2.21
N VAL A 919 -17.40 20.83 0.93
CA VAL A 919 -17.83 22.15 0.42
C VAL A 919 -19.10 22.14 -0.42
N THR A 920 -19.50 21.00 -0.98
CA THR A 920 -20.68 20.93 -1.84
C THR A 920 -21.96 20.75 -1.04
N LYS A 921 -23.08 21.26 -1.56
CA LYS A 921 -24.39 21.05 -0.94
C LYS A 921 -24.82 19.59 -0.94
N GLY A 922 -24.40 18.81 -1.95
CA GLY A 922 -24.73 17.39 -2.06
C GLY A 922 -24.23 16.54 -0.90
N SER A 923 -23.12 16.96 -0.26
CA SER A 923 -22.52 16.27 0.87
C SER A 923 -22.90 16.85 2.25
N GLU A 924 -23.95 17.68 2.32
CA GLU A 924 -24.40 18.29 3.60
C GLU A 924 -24.77 17.24 4.65
N GLY A 925 -25.56 16.23 4.27
CA GLY A 925 -25.92 15.13 5.20
C GLY A 925 -24.71 14.31 5.65
N PHE A 926 -23.72 14.12 4.76
CA PHE A 926 -22.46 13.47 5.13
C PHE A 926 -21.70 14.29 6.20
N ARG A 927 -21.62 15.61 6.06
CA ARG A 927 -20.92 16.45 7.04
C ARG A 927 -21.66 16.52 8.37
N GLU A 928 -22.99 16.62 8.33
CA GLU A 928 -23.83 16.53 9.53
C GLU A 928 -23.52 15.23 10.28
N TRP A 929 -23.54 14.09 9.59
CA TRP A 929 -23.17 12.80 10.16
C TRP A 929 -21.74 12.81 10.75
N LEU A 930 -20.72 13.20 9.97
CA LEU A 930 -19.31 13.17 10.39
C LEU A 930 -19.07 14.02 11.64
N TYR A 931 -19.73 15.17 11.75
CA TYR A 931 -19.49 16.11 12.82
C TYR A 931 -20.42 15.96 14.03
N THR A 932 -21.54 15.24 13.90
CA THR A 932 -22.51 15.09 15.00
C THR A 932 -22.61 13.67 15.55
N GLU A 933 -22.26 12.66 14.75
CA GLU A 933 -22.31 11.25 15.15
C GLU A 933 -20.92 10.63 15.36
N MET A 934 -19.87 11.23 14.79
CA MET A 934 -18.47 10.83 14.97
C MET A 934 -17.67 11.95 15.65
N THR A 935 -16.50 11.62 16.18
CA THR A 935 -15.54 12.61 16.70
C THR A 935 -14.45 12.81 15.66
N ALA A 936 -14.62 13.80 14.76
CA ALA A 936 -13.61 14.16 13.77
C ALA A 936 -12.40 14.81 14.45
N ARG A 937 -11.25 14.13 14.46
CA ARG A 937 -10.00 14.63 15.06
C ARG A 937 -9.29 15.61 14.15
N ARG A 938 -9.20 15.27 12.87
CA ARG A 938 -8.33 15.98 11.92
C ARG A 938 -8.90 15.96 10.50
N VAL A 939 -8.82 17.09 9.81
CA VAL A 939 -9.07 17.21 8.37
C VAL A 939 -7.89 17.93 7.71
N ASP A 940 -7.11 17.18 6.95
CA ASP A 940 -6.05 17.68 6.08
C ASP A 940 -6.63 18.13 4.75
N THR A 941 -6.16 19.24 4.18
CA THR A 941 -6.51 19.62 2.80
C THR A 941 -5.29 19.57 1.91
N LEU A 942 -5.44 19.04 0.71
CA LEU A 942 -4.38 18.89 -0.29
C LEU A 942 -4.85 19.45 -1.64
N LEU A 943 -3.90 19.92 -2.45
CA LEU A 943 -4.13 20.39 -3.83
C LEU A 943 -3.15 19.70 -4.77
N ASN A 944 -3.63 19.04 -5.83
CA ASN A 944 -2.81 18.17 -6.68
C ASN A 944 -1.90 18.93 -7.68
N ARG A 945 -1.35 20.07 -7.29
CA ARG A 945 -0.61 20.95 -8.21
C ARG A 945 0.60 20.20 -8.79
N GLY A 946 0.67 20.13 -10.12
CA GLY A 946 1.76 19.43 -10.80
C GLY A 946 1.72 17.91 -10.63
N CYS A 947 0.56 17.35 -10.29
CA CYS A 947 0.36 15.90 -10.11
C CYS A 947 1.30 15.30 -9.04
N TRP A 948 1.64 16.07 -7.99
CA TRP A 948 2.58 15.61 -6.97
C TRP A 948 2.03 14.45 -6.13
N MET A 949 0.69 14.35 -5.97
CA MET A 949 0.06 13.27 -5.20
C MET A 949 -0.65 12.24 -6.09
N PHE A 950 -1.35 12.68 -7.13
CA PHE A 950 -2.07 11.78 -8.03
C PHE A 950 -1.75 12.14 -9.48
N ASP A 951 -1.61 11.14 -10.34
CA ASP A 951 -1.45 11.32 -11.78
C ASP A 951 -2.81 11.70 -12.44
N SER A 952 -3.44 12.78 -11.95
CA SER A 952 -4.81 13.24 -12.25
C SER A 952 -4.89 14.76 -12.46
N GLU A 953 -6.09 15.36 -12.57
CA GLU A 953 -6.24 16.82 -12.81
C GLU A 953 -5.43 17.65 -11.78
N PRO A 954 -4.47 18.49 -12.23
CA PRO A 954 -3.56 19.21 -11.35
C PRO A 954 -4.23 20.20 -10.38
N ARG A 955 -5.49 20.56 -10.60
CA ARG A 955 -6.27 21.45 -9.73
C ARG A 955 -7.19 20.71 -8.77
N TYR A 956 -7.17 19.38 -8.79
CA TYR A 956 -8.06 18.58 -7.96
C TYR A 956 -7.70 18.73 -6.47
N GLY A 957 -8.73 18.88 -5.64
CA GLY A 957 -8.59 19.06 -4.19
C GLY A 957 -8.97 17.79 -3.46
N VAL A 958 -8.15 17.40 -2.49
CA VAL A 958 -8.31 16.17 -1.71
C VAL A 958 -8.32 16.51 -0.23
N SER A 959 -9.01 15.69 0.56
CA SER A 959 -9.08 15.81 2.01
C SER A 959 -8.73 14.48 2.67
N LEU A 960 -7.82 14.49 3.64
CA LEU A 960 -7.57 13.32 4.48
C LEU A 960 -8.32 13.51 5.80
N VAL A 961 -9.02 12.48 6.24
CA VAL A 961 -9.93 12.55 7.38
C VAL A 961 -9.56 11.50 8.40
N VAL A 962 -9.41 11.94 9.65
CA VAL A 962 -9.25 11.07 10.80
C VAL A 962 -10.38 11.34 11.78
N ALA A 963 -11.15 10.30 12.11
CA ALA A 963 -12.26 10.40 13.04
C ALA A 963 -12.41 9.12 13.87
N ASP A 964 -12.95 9.25 15.07
CA ASP A 964 -13.24 8.10 15.94
C ASP A 964 -14.76 7.85 15.99
N ARG A 965 -15.17 6.57 16.10
CA ARG A 965 -16.56 6.17 16.37
C ARG A 965 -16.86 6.38 17.85
N ARG A 966 -16.92 7.65 18.23
CA ARG A 966 -17.26 8.15 19.56
C ARG A 966 -18.20 9.34 19.41
N GLN A 967 -19.21 9.40 20.28
CA GLN A 967 -20.15 10.51 20.30
C GLN A 967 -19.40 11.80 20.71
N PRO A 968 -19.51 12.88 19.92
CA PRO A 968 -18.79 14.11 20.20
C PRO A 968 -19.30 14.82 21.46
N GLU A 969 -18.38 15.41 22.21
CA GLU A 969 -18.71 16.30 23.32
C GLU A 969 -19.28 17.65 22.83
N SER A 970 -20.11 18.32 23.65
CA SER A 970 -20.84 19.53 23.23
C SER A 970 -19.98 20.71 22.74
N ALA A 971 -18.69 20.75 23.07
CA ALA A 971 -17.75 21.81 22.69
C ALA A 971 -16.47 21.27 22.02
N TYR A 972 -16.54 20.10 21.38
CA TYR A 972 -15.36 19.51 20.77
C TYR A 972 -14.86 20.31 19.56
N CYS A 973 -13.54 20.26 19.34
CA CYS A 973 -12.88 20.90 18.22
C CYS A 973 -12.34 19.87 17.25
N VAL A 974 -12.52 20.12 15.95
CA VAL A 974 -11.80 19.44 14.87
C VAL A 974 -10.53 20.23 14.53
N SER A 975 -9.42 19.53 14.31
CA SER A 975 -8.17 20.16 13.86
C SER A 975 -8.19 20.35 12.36
N LEU A 976 -8.18 21.60 11.89
CA LEU A 976 -8.13 21.95 10.47
C LEU A 976 -6.73 22.41 10.08
N LEU A 977 -6.22 21.88 8.96
CA LEU A 977 -4.84 22.09 8.54
C LEU A 977 -4.76 23.02 7.33
N GLY A 978 -3.52 23.47 7.05
CA GLY A 978 -3.20 24.16 5.79
C GLY A 978 -3.52 23.33 4.55
N THR A 979 -3.35 23.93 3.37
CA THR A 979 -3.37 23.19 2.11
C THR A 979 -1.94 22.93 1.63
N ALA A 980 -1.55 21.66 1.59
CA ALA A 980 -0.31 21.24 0.92
C ALA A 980 -0.54 21.15 -0.59
N ALA A 981 0.37 21.75 -1.36
CA ALA A 981 0.34 21.76 -2.81
C ALA A 981 1.61 21.16 -3.45
N SER A 982 2.49 20.59 -2.63
CA SER A 982 3.70 19.87 -3.02
C SER A 982 4.09 18.90 -1.89
N ALA A 983 5.04 18.00 -2.16
CA ALA A 983 5.55 17.07 -1.16
C ALA A 983 6.24 17.78 0.01
N GLU A 984 6.98 18.87 -0.25
CA GLU A 984 7.67 19.64 0.80
C GLU A 984 6.66 20.36 1.71
N ALA A 985 5.61 20.94 1.11
CA ALA A 985 4.53 21.58 1.89
C ALA A 985 3.73 20.55 2.72
N TRP A 986 3.67 19.30 2.25
CA TRP A 986 3.03 18.21 2.96
C TRP A 986 3.79 17.82 4.24
N GLU A 987 5.12 17.79 4.21
CA GLU A 987 5.93 17.48 5.39
C GLU A 987 5.66 18.46 6.55
N GLU A 988 5.64 19.77 6.27
CA GLU A 988 5.28 20.79 7.27
C GLU A 988 3.85 20.59 7.81
N GLN A 989 2.89 20.28 6.92
CA GLN A 989 1.49 20.09 7.30
C GLN A 989 1.27 18.83 8.14
N ALA A 990 1.89 17.71 7.76
CA ALA A 990 1.74 16.41 8.41
C ALA A 990 2.22 16.45 9.87
N ALA A 991 3.32 17.18 10.13
CA ALA A 991 3.87 17.37 11.48
C ALA A 991 3.07 18.37 12.35
N SER A 992 2.19 19.16 11.75
CA SER A 992 1.45 20.21 12.46
C SER A 992 0.25 19.68 13.25
N HIS A 993 -0.13 20.36 14.33
CA HIS A 993 -1.35 20.09 15.10
C HIS A 993 -2.59 20.79 14.52
N GLY A 994 -2.40 21.72 13.58
CA GLY A 994 -3.47 22.47 12.93
C GLY A 994 -4.17 23.51 13.81
N VAL A 995 -5.26 24.05 13.29
CA VAL A 995 -6.13 25.03 13.94
C VAL A 995 -7.29 24.29 14.60
N PRO A 996 -7.43 24.31 15.93
CA PRO A 996 -8.59 23.71 16.59
C PRO A 996 -9.84 24.56 16.33
N VAL A 997 -10.82 24.04 15.60
CA VAL A 997 -12.07 24.73 15.27
C VAL A 997 -13.23 24.03 15.97
N GLU A 998 -13.96 24.77 16.80
CA GLU A 998 -15.16 24.26 17.46
C GLU A 998 -16.22 23.95 16.41
N VAL A 999 -16.75 22.74 16.40
CA VAL A 999 -17.67 22.30 15.35
C VAL A 999 -18.96 23.13 15.31
N SER A 1000 -19.40 23.63 16.46
CA SER A 1000 -20.54 24.56 16.58
C SER A 1000 -20.32 25.90 15.85
N SER A 1001 -19.06 26.26 15.56
CA SER A 1001 -18.68 27.49 14.87
C SER A 1001 -18.57 27.37 13.36
N LEU A 1002 -18.72 26.15 12.81
CA LEU A 1002 -18.77 25.93 11.37
C LEU A 1002 -20.02 26.60 10.77
N ALA A 1003 -19.92 27.02 9.50
CA ALA A 1003 -21.01 27.68 8.81
C ALA A 1003 -22.21 26.73 8.58
N GLU A 1004 -23.35 27.29 8.17
CA GLU A 1004 -24.55 26.52 7.81
C GLU A 1004 -24.20 25.36 6.86
N GLY A 1005 -24.70 24.16 7.16
CA GLY A 1005 -24.37 22.93 6.43
C GLY A 1005 -22.98 22.35 6.75
N TRP A 1006 -22.40 22.71 7.90
CA TRP A 1006 -21.11 22.23 8.43
C TRP A 1006 -19.95 22.38 7.45
N LEU A 1007 -19.92 23.47 6.67
CA LEU A 1007 -18.89 23.68 5.65
C LEU A 1007 -17.51 23.83 6.30
N THR A 1008 -16.56 23.03 5.83
CA THR A 1008 -15.19 23.03 6.36
C THR A 1008 -14.33 24.02 5.56
N PRO A 1009 -13.80 25.09 6.19
CA PRO A 1009 -13.02 26.10 5.50
C PRO A 1009 -11.68 25.53 5.01
N ARG A 1010 -11.23 25.98 3.84
CA ARG A 1010 -9.87 25.69 3.34
C ARG A 1010 -8.91 26.79 3.78
N LEU A 1011 -7.89 26.44 4.54
CA LEU A 1011 -6.75 27.29 4.87
C LEU A 1011 -5.72 27.19 3.72
N ARG A 1012 -5.19 28.30 3.21
CA ARG A 1012 -4.44 28.26 1.93
C ARG A 1012 -3.05 27.63 2.06
N SER A 1013 -2.45 27.73 3.25
CA SER A 1013 -1.15 27.16 3.57
C SER A 1013 -1.08 26.81 5.06
N GLN A 1014 -0.07 26.01 5.42
CA GLN A 1014 0.18 25.63 6.80
C GLN A 1014 0.62 26.85 7.65
N GLN A 1015 1.40 27.76 7.07
CA GLN A 1015 1.80 29.02 7.69
C GLN A 1015 0.60 29.93 8.03
N GLU A 1016 -0.40 30.01 7.15
CA GLU A 1016 -1.65 30.74 7.43
C GLU A 1016 -2.45 30.08 8.56
N ALA A 1017 -2.47 28.75 8.60
CA ALA A 1017 -3.13 28.00 9.67
C ALA A 1017 -2.47 28.31 11.04
N GLU A 1018 -1.14 28.28 11.11
CA GLU A 1018 -0.41 28.65 12.33
C GLU A 1018 -0.60 30.11 12.73
N LEU A 1019 -0.62 31.02 11.77
CA LEU A 1019 -0.93 32.43 12.02
C LEU A 1019 -2.34 32.57 12.60
N LEU A 1020 -3.33 31.87 12.04
CA LEU A 1020 -4.70 31.89 12.55
C LEU A 1020 -4.79 31.32 13.97
N THR A 1021 -4.06 30.24 14.28
CA THR A 1021 -3.95 29.71 15.65
C THR A 1021 -3.38 30.76 16.60
N LYS A 1022 -2.28 31.42 16.22
CA LYS A 1022 -1.67 32.52 17.01
C LYS A 1022 -2.62 33.69 17.20
N LEU A 1023 -3.36 34.09 16.17
CA LEU A 1023 -4.35 35.17 16.24
C LEU A 1023 -5.52 34.82 17.16
N ARG A 1024 -5.98 33.56 17.15
CA ARG A 1024 -7.08 33.08 18.00
C ARG A 1024 -6.68 32.88 19.46
N ALA A 1025 -5.39 32.69 19.74
CA ALA A 1025 -4.85 32.72 21.10
C ALA A 1025 -4.86 34.14 21.71
N GLY A 1026 -4.91 35.18 20.87
CA GLY A 1026 -5.02 36.57 21.31
C GLY A 1026 -6.43 36.94 21.81
N PRO A 1027 -6.57 38.04 22.57
CA PRO A 1027 -7.87 38.53 23.03
C PRO A 1027 -8.79 38.85 21.84
N ARG A 1028 -10.04 38.37 21.90
CA ARG A 1028 -11.05 38.61 20.86
C ARG A 1028 -11.27 40.11 20.68
N PHE A 1029 -11.34 40.57 19.42
CA PHE A 1029 -11.71 41.94 19.10
C PHE A 1029 -13.05 42.27 19.78
N PRO A 1030 -13.11 43.26 20.68
CA PRO A 1030 -14.36 43.55 21.34
C PRO A 1030 -15.30 44.20 20.32
N MET A 1031 -16.52 43.69 20.24
CA MET A 1031 -17.61 44.23 19.40
C MET A 1031 -18.76 44.61 20.33
N GLY A 1032 -19.20 45.88 20.31
CA GLY A 1032 -20.32 46.38 21.11
C GLY A 1032 -19.97 46.85 22.54
N PRO A 1033 -20.90 47.56 23.23
CA PRO A 1033 -20.53 48.51 24.29
C PRO A 1033 -19.90 47.83 25.52
N GLY A 1034 -18.67 48.26 25.82
CA GLY A 1034 -17.67 47.58 26.66
C GLY A 1034 -16.32 47.48 25.94
N GLY A 1035 -16.35 47.35 24.60
CA GLY A 1035 -15.21 47.56 23.71
C GLY A 1035 -15.64 47.89 22.28
N ARG A 1036 -16.15 49.10 22.14
CA ARG A 1036 -15.88 50.14 21.12
C ARG A 1036 -15.90 49.91 19.59
N TRP A 1037 -16.10 48.72 19.01
CA TRP A 1037 -16.41 48.61 17.57
C TRP A 1037 -17.89 48.27 17.33
N ARG A 1038 -18.57 49.06 16.47
CA ARG A 1038 -19.93 48.81 15.99
C ARG A 1038 -19.96 48.97 14.47
N CYS A 1039 -20.08 47.86 13.76
CA CYS A 1039 -20.33 47.84 12.32
C CYS A 1039 -21.84 47.72 12.10
N PHE A 1040 -22.46 48.71 11.44
CA PHE A 1040 -23.87 48.65 11.04
C PHE A 1040 -23.93 48.61 9.52
N ALA A 1041 -24.36 47.49 8.95
CA ALA A 1041 -24.67 47.45 7.53
C ALA A 1041 -25.92 48.30 7.28
N VAL A 1042 -25.79 49.31 6.42
CA VAL A 1042 -26.89 50.15 5.97
C VAL A 1042 -27.07 49.91 4.48
N ALA A 1043 -28.22 49.35 4.10
CA ALA A 1043 -28.56 49.10 2.70
C ALA A 1043 -29.04 50.39 2.02
N GLU A 1044 -28.11 51.22 1.54
CA GLU A 1044 -28.47 52.48 0.85
C GLU A 1044 -28.65 52.33 -0.66
N LEU A 1045 -28.06 51.30 -1.29
CA LEU A 1045 -28.06 51.10 -2.74
C LEU A 1045 -28.08 49.60 -3.11
N HIS A 1046 -28.82 49.22 -4.15
CA HIS A 1046 -29.00 47.82 -4.58
C HIS A 1046 -28.37 47.56 -5.96
N GLU A 1047 -27.35 46.70 -6.04
CA GLU A 1047 -26.46 46.52 -7.22
C GLU A 1047 -27.21 46.39 -8.55
N THR A 1048 -28.20 45.50 -8.59
CA THR A 1048 -28.92 45.18 -9.83
C THR A 1048 -29.98 46.21 -10.17
N ALA A 1049 -30.60 46.83 -9.16
CA ALA A 1049 -31.72 47.76 -9.36
C ALA A 1049 -31.25 49.18 -9.67
N ASP A 1050 -30.08 49.53 -9.13
CA ASP A 1050 -29.50 50.86 -9.18
C ASP A 1050 -28.30 50.94 -10.13
N LYS A 1051 -27.97 49.85 -10.84
CA LYS A 1051 -26.85 49.71 -11.78
C LYS A 1051 -26.68 50.90 -12.74
N ARG A 1052 -27.80 51.45 -13.20
CA ARG A 1052 -27.89 52.63 -14.08
C ARG A 1052 -27.16 53.87 -13.54
N PHE A 1053 -26.95 53.98 -12.23
CA PHE A 1053 -26.29 55.13 -11.63
C PHE A 1053 -24.76 55.10 -11.75
N TRP A 1054 -24.13 53.94 -11.98
CA TRP A 1054 -22.66 53.80 -12.01
C TRP A 1054 -22.09 52.99 -13.18
N GLU A 1055 -22.93 52.41 -14.04
CA GLU A 1055 -22.45 51.74 -15.26
C GLU A 1055 -21.80 52.74 -16.23
N LYS A 1056 -20.58 52.42 -16.71
CA LYS A 1056 -19.76 53.21 -17.66
C LYS A 1056 -19.29 54.59 -17.18
N LYS A 1057 -19.33 54.88 -15.88
CA LYS A 1057 -18.78 56.13 -15.34
C LYS A 1057 -17.28 56.01 -15.12
N GLN A 1058 -16.53 57.08 -15.43
CA GLN A 1058 -15.08 57.15 -15.24
C GLN A 1058 -14.64 58.14 -14.13
N ARG A 1059 -15.56 58.98 -13.63
CA ARG A 1059 -15.30 59.95 -12.55
C ARG A 1059 -16.47 60.00 -11.57
N GLY A 1060 -16.18 60.06 -10.27
CA GLY A 1060 -17.20 59.95 -9.22
C GLY A 1060 -16.67 59.47 -7.87
N ARG A 1061 -17.55 59.35 -6.86
CA ARG A 1061 -17.22 58.74 -5.56
C ARG A 1061 -16.94 57.23 -5.75
N PRO A 1062 -15.88 56.68 -5.16
CA PRO A 1062 -15.58 55.25 -5.28
C PRO A 1062 -16.65 54.43 -4.56
N LEU A 1063 -17.28 53.51 -5.29
CA LEU A 1063 -18.27 52.59 -4.79
C LEU A 1063 -17.67 51.19 -4.70
N TRP A 1064 -17.70 50.65 -3.48
CA TRP A 1064 -17.11 49.37 -3.13
C TRP A 1064 -18.22 48.33 -2.90
N LYS A 1065 -17.98 47.11 -3.37
CA LYS A 1065 -18.91 45.97 -3.33
C LYS A 1065 -18.32 44.89 -2.41
N GLY A 1066 -19.14 43.94 -1.94
CA GLY A 1066 -18.64 42.78 -1.17
C GLY A 1066 -17.48 42.07 -1.88
N LYS A 1067 -17.61 41.79 -3.19
CA LYS A 1067 -16.51 41.24 -4.03
C LYS A 1067 -15.40 42.24 -4.42
N SER A 1068 -15.38 43.43 -3.83
CA SER A 1068 -14.23 44.35 -3.86
C SER A 1068 -13.42 44.22 -2.60
N PHE A 1069 -13.93 43.58 -1.55
CA PHE A 1069 -13.17 43.20 -0.38
C PHE A 1069 -12.98 41.68 -0.47
N ASP A 1070 -11.79 41.25 -0.82
CA ASP A 1070 -11.41 39.85 -0.68
C ASP A 1070 -10.86 39.70 0.74
N GLN A 1071 -11.27 38.67 1.47
CA GLN A 1071 -10.79 38.42 2.83
C GLN A 1071 -9.27 38.12 2.89
N TYR A 1072 -8.63 37.98 1.74
CA TYR A 1072 -7.21 37.71 1.59
C TYR A 1072 -6.48 38.65 0.61
N ASP A 1073 -7.14 39.70 0.12
CA ASP A 1073 -6.50 40.82 -0.59
C ASP A 1073 -6.95 42.14 0.07
N PRO A 1074 -6.08 42.76 0.90
CA PRO A 1074 -6.42 43.98 1.64
C PRO A 1074 -6.60 45.21 0.72
N HIS A 1075 -6.21 45.13 -0.55
CA HIS A 1075 -6.33 46.23 -1.50
C HIS A 1075 -7.63 46.18 -2.31
N GLY A 1076 -8.17 44.99 -2.53
CA GLY A 1076 -9.49 44.80 -3.12
C GLY A 1076 -9.58 45.15 -4.62
N ALA A 1077 -10.59 44.63 -5.30
CA ALA A 1077 -10.83 44.99 -6.70
C ALA A 1077 -11.25 46.46 -6.84
N ALA A 1078 -10.59 47.19 -7.74
CA ALA A 1078 -10.74 48.64 -7.97
C ALA A 1078 -12.20 49.14 -7.90
N ALA A 1079 -12.42 50.18 -7.10
CA ALA A 1079 -13.72 50.80 -6.89
C ALA A 1079 -14.33 51.34 -8.20
N ARG A 1080 -15.66 51.31 -8.31
CA ARG A 1080 -16.36 51.91 -9.45
C ARG A 1080 -16.75 53.34 -9.12
N PRO A 1081 -16.47 54.33 -9.98
CA PRO A 1081 -16.85 55.71 -9.69
C PRO A 1081 -18.36 55.94 -9.90
N CYS A 1082 -19.04 56.48 -8.90
CA CYS A 1082 -20.45 56.87 -8.91
C CYS A 1082 -20.59 58.41 -9.00
N PRO A 1083 -21.47 58.98 -9.85
CA PRO A 1083 -21.53 60.42 -10.11
C PRO A 1083 -21.66 61.26 -8.83
N THR A 1084 -20.86 62.34 -8.75
CA THR A 1084 -20.96 63.36 -7.69
C THR A 1084 -22.07 64.38 -7.95
N SER A 1085 -22.63 64.42 -9.17
CA SER A 1085 -23.64 65.40 -9.56
C SER A 1085 -25.05 64.90 -9.27
N GLY A 1086 -25.60 65.36 -8.14
CA GLY A 1086 -27.03 65.39 -7.92
C GLY A 1086 -27.42 65.10 -6.48
N ARG A 1087 -27.35 66.11 -5.60
CA ARG A 1087 -28.01 66.13 -4.27
C ARG A 1087 -29.54 65.85 -4.30
N ARG A 1088 -30.12 65.52 -5.47
CA ARG A 1088 -31.55 65.30 -5.70
C ARG A 1088 -31.97 63.86 -6.01
N SER A 1089 -31.06 62.91 -6.24
CA SER A 1089 -31.43 61.49 -6.44
C SER A 1089 -31.28 60.65 -5.17
N ALA A 1090 -30.23 60.86 -4.37
CA ALA A 1090 -30.03 60.13 -3.11
C ALA A 1090 -31.05 60.52 -2.01
N SER A 1091 -31.51 61.78 -2.01
CA SER A 1091 -32.41 62.31 -0.98
C SER A 1091 -33.86 61.80 -1.07
N ARG A 1092 -34.30 61.25 -2.22
CA ARG A 1092 -35.65 60.66 -2.35
C ARG A 1092 -35.75 59.21 -1.82
N ALA A 1093 -34.64 58.50 -1.69
CA ALA A 1093 -34.60 57.18 -1.03
C ALA A 1093 -34.57 57.31 0.50
N LEU A 1094 -33.97 58.38 1.03
CA LEU A 1094 -33.77 58.61 2.47
C LEU A 1094 -35.04 59.00 3.27
N VAL A 1095 -36.16 59.31 2.63
CA VAL A 1095 -37.37 59.84 3.31
C VAL A 1095 -38.44 58.76 3.58
N ARG A 1096 -38.31 57.53 3.06
CA ARG A 1096 -39.40 56.54 3.16
C ARG A 1096 -39.40 55.61 4.38
N THR A 1097 -38.44 55.70 5.31
CA THR A 1097 -38.40 54.82 6.50
C THR A 1097 -38.15 55.53 7.84
N ARG A 1098 -38.17 56.87 7.89
CA ARG A 1098 -38.24 57.60 9.17
C ARG A 1098 -39.69 57.87 9.56
N SER A 1099 -40.33 56.88 10.19
CA SER A 1099 -41.40 57.12 11.16
C SER A 1099 -40.96 56.54 12.51
N SER A 1100 -40.60 57.48 13.37
CA SER A 1100 -40.27 57.52 14.80
C SER A 1100 -40.23 56.26 15.69
N PRO A 1101 -39.36 56.28 16.73
CA PRO A 1101 -39.11 55.18 17.65
C PRO A 1101 -40.12 55.17 18.81
N SER A 1102 -40.58 53.98 19.21
CA SER A 1102 -41.30 53.77 20.47
C SER A 1102 -40.69 52.61 21.24
N PRO A 1103 -40.41 52.77 22.54
CA PRO A 1103 -39.67 51.81 23.36
C PRO A 1103 -40.62 50.73 23.86
N ARG A 1104 -40.36 49.46 23.53
CA ARG A 1104 -40.93 48.34 24.30
C ARG A 1104 -39.84 47.37 24.71
N ARG A 1105 -39.67 47.34 26.03
CA ARG A 1105 -38.94 46.39 26.85
C ARG A 1105 -39.09 44.95 26.34
N SER A 1106 -38.00 44.20 26.41
CA SER A 1106 -38.04 42.74 26.48
C SER A 1106 -39.06 42.29 27.53
N PRO A 1107 -39.89 41.28 27.22
CA PRO A 1107 -40.09 40.19 28.14
C PRO A 1107 -38.96 39.19 27.92
N SER A 1108 -38.26 38.93 29.02
CA SER A 1108 -37.49 37.72 29.27
C SER A 1108 -38.15 36.45 28.72
N ALA A 1109 -37.30 35.55 28.25
CA ALA A 1109 -37.34 34.10 28.45
C ALA A 1109 -38.67 33.35 28.23
N SER A 1110 -38.53 32.23 27.50
CA SER A 1110 -39.49 31.14 27.30
C SER A 1110 -40.61 31.41 26.28
N ARG A 1111 -40.43 30.86 25.07
CA ARG A 1111 -41.25 29.77 24.52
C ARG A 1111 -40.96 29.59 23.03
N ARG A 1112 -40.97 28.32 22.64
CA ARG A 1112 -40.80 27.75 21.30
C ARG A 1112 -41.65 28.47 20.24
N CYS A 1113 -41.09 28.68 19.04
CA CYS A 1113 -41.71 28.34 17.75
C CYS A 1113 -40.79 28.72 16.57
N SER A 1114 -40.33 27.70 15.83
CA SER A 1114 -40.29 27.57 14.35
C SER A 1114 -40.04 28.81 13.47
N PRO A 1115 -39.21 28.64 12.41
CA PRO A 1115 -39.50 29.28 11.14
C PRO A 1115 -39.51 28.28 9.97
N ARG A 1116 -40.71 27.93 9.50
CA ARG A 1116 -40.96 27.72 8.06
C ARG A 1116 -40.93 29.10 7.39
N TRP A 1117 -39.86 29.48 6.68
CA TRP A 1117 -39.92 30.50 5.61
C TRP A 1117 -38.90 30.22 4.49
N THR A 1118 -39.47 29.60 3.46
CA THR A 1118 -39.16 29.56 2.02
C THR A 1118 -38.04 30.40 1.40
N ARG A 1119 -37.26 29.70 0.55
CA ARG A 1119 -36.65 30.08 -0.75
C ARG A 1119 -36.78 31.55 -1.15
N ARG A 1120 -35.70 32.33 -1.04
CA ARG A 1120 -35.21 33.30 -2.05
C ARG A 1120 -33.93 34.01 -1.57
N GLY A 1121 -32.83 33.78 -2.29
CA GLY A 1121 -31.72 34.70 -2.59
C GLY A 1121 -31.11 35.56 -1.47
N TRP A 1122 -29.82 35.35 -1.22
CA TRP A 1122 -28.93 36.29 -0.55
C TRP A 1122 -29.14 37.73 -1.06
N ARG A 1123 -29.49 38.67 -0.18
CA ARG A 1123 -29.56 40.10 -0.49
C ARG A 1123 -28.18 40.74 -0.31
N LEU A 1124 -27.65 41.36 -1.36
CA LEU A 1124 -26.39 42.12 -1.38
C LEU A 1124 -26.60 43.55 -0.83
N GLU A 1125 -25.78 43.97 0.12
CA GLU A 1125 -25.75 45.34 0.66
C GLU A 1125 -24.43 46.05 0.32
N MET A 1126 -24.50 47.34 -0.09
CA MET A 1126 -23.35 48.17 -0.51
C MET A 1126 -23.04 49.26 0.52
N TRP A 1127 -21.75 49.61 0.67
CA TRP A 1127 -21.24 50.54 1.68
C TRP A 1127 -20.71 51.85 1.07
N LEU A 1128 -20.94 52.99 1.74
CA LEU A 1128 -20.37 54.30 1.41
C LEU A 1128 -19.34 54.71 2.49
N ALA A 1129 -18.07 54.84 2.12
CA ALA A 1129 -17.02 55.34 3.02
C ALA A 1129 -16.89 56.88 2.95
N PRO A 1130 -16.72 57.59 4.09
CA PRO A 1130 -16.37 59.01 4.10
C PRO A 1130 -14.87 59.21 3.78
N THR A 1131 -14.60 60.18 2.91
CA THR A 1131 -13.27 60.58 2.45
C THR A 1131 -12.56 61.47 3.48
N THR A 1132 -11.49 60.96 4.09
CA THR A 1132 -10.32 61.75 4.51
C THR A 1132 -9.07 60.86 4.42
N ALA A 1133 -8.29 61.06 3.35
CA ALA A 1133 -6.94 60.55 3.22
C ALA A 1133 -5.97 61.61 3.74
N ALA A 1134 -5.09 61.22 4.66
CA ALA A 1134 -3.81 61.88 4.90
C ALA A 1134 -2.73 60.77 4.94
N PRO A 1135 -1.61 60.91 4.22
CA PRO A 1135 -0.62 59.85 4.08
C PRO A 1135 0.36 59.87 5.26
N LEU A 1136 0.66 58.70 5.83
CA LEU A 1136 1.79 58.51 6.73
C LEU A 1136 2.72 57.45 6.14
N GLU A 1137 3.62 57.91 5.28
CA GLU A 1137 4.94 57.30 5.10
C GLU A 1137 5.90 57.88 6.15
N ARG A 1138 6.88 57.05 6.55
CA ARG A 1138 8.04 57.28 7.45
C ARG A 1138 7.87 56.80 8.89
N ALA A 1139 8.53 55.69 9.18
CA ALA A 1139 9.65 55.56 10.14
C ALA A 1139 9.68 54.16 10.77
N TRP A 1140 10.24 53.19 10.05
CA TRP A 1140 10.86 52.03 10.68
C TRP A 1140 12.22 52.47 11.22
N SER A 1141 12.24 52.93 12.47
CA SER A 1141 13.47 53.03 13.26
C SER A 1141 13.38 52.00 14.38
N ARG A 1142 14.34 51.06 14.37
CA ARG A 1142 14.67 50.20 15.51
C ARG A 1142 14.76 51.01 16.81
N PRO A 1143 14.46 50.37 17.94
CA PRO A 1143 15.48 50.36 18.98
C PRO A 1143 15.83 48.94 19.43
N SER A 1144 17.12 48.75 19.58
CA SER A 1144 17.80 47.66 20.25
C SER A 1144 17.48 47.58 21.74
N CYS A 1145 17.40 46.34 22.24
CA CYS A 1145 17.77 45.83 23.58
C CYS A 1145 17.20 46.49 24.84
N SER A 1146 16.30 45.75 25.50
CA SER A 1146 16.54 45.20 26.84
C SER A 1146 15.72 43.92 27.01
#